data_AF-A0AAD6RE88-F1
#
_entry.id   AF-A0AAD6RE88-F1
#
_cell.length_a   1.000
_cell.length_b   1.000
_cell.length_c   1.000
_cell.angle_alpha   90.00
_cell.angle_beta   90.00
_cell.angle_gamma   90.00
#
_symmetry.space_group_name_H-M   'P 1'
#
loop_
_entity.id
_entity.type
_entity.pdbx_description
1 polymer ?
#
loop_
_entity_poly.entity_id
_entity_poly.type
_entity_poly.pdbx_seq_one_letter_code
_entity_poly.pdbx_strand_id
1 'polypeptide(L)'
;MNRRVRQKVAKKSKEQVELPSNPEIGDAGLCPDSNEDVDWTSLPDDTVIQLFSCLNYRDRASLSSTCKTWRVLGLSSCLWISLDLRAHKCDPGMAVSLASRCVNLQKIRFRGAESADAIIHLQARNLREISGDYCRKITDATLSMIVARHEALETLQLGPDFCEKVSSDAIKAIAFCCPKLKKLRLSGLRDVSVDVINALAKHCPNLIDIGFLDCLKVDEVALGNVVSVHFLSVAGTSNMKWGVVSHLWHKLPKLIGLDVSRTDIEPSAVSRLLSLSPSLKVLCAMNCPVLEEDNTFSVNKYKGKLLLALFNDIFEGLASLFADTTKMGKNVLLEWRNLKTKDKNVDEIMNWLEWILSHTLLRTAESNPQGLDVFWLKLGAPILLSLMQSSQEEVQERAATGLATFVVIDDENASIDCGRAEAVMRDGGIRLLLNLAKSWREGLQSEAAKAIANLSVNANVAKAVAEEGGIEILAGLARSMNRLVAEEAAGGLWNLSVGEEHKGAIAEAGGVKALVDLIFKWSSGSDGVLERAAGALANLAADDKCSMEVALAGGVHALVMLARNCKFEGVQEQAARALANLAAHGDSNSNNAAVGQEAGALEALVQLTRSLHEGVRQEAAGALWNLSFDDRNREAIAVAGGVEALVALAQSCANASPGLQERAAGALWGLSVSEANSIAIGQEGGVAPLIALARSEAEDVHETAAGALWNLAFNPGNALRIVEEGGVPALVDLCSSSVSKMARFMAALALAYMFDGRMDEFALIGTSTESISKSVNLDGARRMALKHIEAFVLTFTDPQAFATAAASSAPAALAQVTERARIQEAGHLRCSGAEIGRFVAMLRNPSSILKACAAFALLQFTVPGGRHALHHASLMQSAGAARVLRAAAAAATAPLEAKIFARIVLRNLEYHHIESSNMKAVLV
;
A
#
# COMPACT_ATOMS: atom_id res chain seq x y z
N MET A 1 -54.81 12.37 -13.38
CA MET A 1 -55.33 12.67 -12.03
C MET A 1 -56.77 13.15 -12.13
N ASN A 2 -57.69 12.56 -11.35
CA ASN A 2 -59.12 12.89 -11.35
C ASN A 2 -59.43 14.12 -10.45
N ARG A 3 -59.90 15.20 -11.10
CA ARG A 3 -60.94 16.19 -10.77
C ARG A 3 -61.22 16.72 -9.34
N ARG A 4 -60.42 16.48 -8.29
CA ARG A 4 -60.69 17.04 -6.94
C ARG A 4 -59.79 18.19 -6.44
N VAL A 5 -58.86 18.71 -7.25
CA VAL A 5 -57.90 19.75 -6.79
C VAL A 5 -58.22 21.18 -7.31
N ARG A 6 -59.20 21.37 -8.19
CA ARG A 6 -59.46 22.70 -8.83
C ARG A 6 -60.23 23.73 -7.99
N GLN A 7 -60.52 23.51 -6.71
CA GLN A 7 -61.42 24.39 -5.96
C GLN A 7 -60.83 25.16 -4.77
N LYS A 8 -59.51 25.21 -4.57
CA LYS A 8 -58.90 26.01 -3.47
C LYS A 8 -57.88 27.07 -3.88
N VAL A 9 -57.68 27.35 -5.16
CA VAL A 9 -56.72 28.38 -5.64
C VAL A 9 -57.36 29.77 -5.82
N ALA A 10 -58.65 29.95 -5.54
CA ALA A 10 -59.33 31.24 -5.67
C ALA A 10 -59.70 31.86 -4.32
N LYS A 11 -58.72 32.12 -3.43
CA LYS A 11 -58.79 33.19 -2.42
C LYS A 11 -57.49 33.31 -1.63
N LYS A 12 -56.73 34.35 -1.98
CA LYS A 12 -55.71 35.12 -1.23
C LYS A 12 -54.38 35.22 -1.97
N SER A 13 -54.44 35.95 -3.07
CA SER A 13 -53.36 36.85 -3.50
C SER A 13 -53.30 38.06 -2.55
N LYS A 14 -52.07 38.54 -2.32
CA LYS A 14 -51.63 39.77 -1.63
C LYS A 14 -51.12 39.56 -0.20
N GLU A 15 -49.82 39.34 -0.10
CA GLU A 15 -48.92 40.13 0.76
C GLU A 15 -47.48 39.95 0.21
N GLN A 16 -46.89 41.05 -0.24
CA GLN A 16 -45.42 41.19 -0.34
C GLN A 16 -44.91 41.42 1.09
N VAL A 17 -43.80 40.79 1.49
CA VAL A 17 -42.74 41.35 2.35
C VAL A 17 -41.61 40.31 2.54
N GLU A 18 -40.40 40.76 2.18
CA GLU A 18 -39.04 40.46 2.67
C GLU A 18 -38.52 39.01 2.84
N LEU A 19 -37.41 38.73 2.14
CA LEU A 19 -36.48 37.61 2.35
C LEU A 19 -35.63 37.85 3.62
N PRO A 20 -35.58 36.92 4.59
CA PRO A 20 -34.54 36.94 5.60
C PRO A 20 -33.27 36.24 5.09
N SER A 21 -32.18 36.95 5.25
CA SER A 21 -30.78 36.50 5.22
C SER A 21 -30.53 35.20 6.01
N ASN A 22 -29.64 34.37 5.48
CA ASN A 22 -29.08 33.16 6.09
C ASN A 22 -28.81 33.31 7.59
N PRO A 23 -29.27 32.37 8.45
CA PRO A 23 -28.69 32.20 9.77
C PRO A 23 -27.47 31.29 9.68
N GLU A 24 -26.34 31.82 10.16
CA GLU A 24 -25.20 31.06 10.64
C GLU A 24 -25.71 30.00 11.64
N ILE A 25 -25.48 28.71 11.36
CA ILE A 25 -25.74 27.64 12.33
C ILE A 25 -24.52 27.60 13.26
N GLY A 26 -24.64 28.32 14.37
CA GLY A 26 -23.82 28.12 15.55
C GLY A 26 -24.16 26.79 16.22
N ASP A 27 -23.12 26.10 16.65
CA ASP A 27 -23.13 24.88 17.44
C ASP A 27 -23.87 25.13 18.78
N ALA A 28 -25.11 24.66 18.86
CA ALA A 28 -25.89 24.62 20.10
C ALA A 28 -26.86 23.43 20.06
N GLY A 29 -26.40 22.32 20.67
CA GLY A 29 -27.19 21.29 21.34
C GLY A 29 -28.57 20.96 20.77
N LEU A 30 -28.62 20.02 19.84
CA LEU A 30 -29.79 19.18 19.61
C LEU A 30 -29.34 17.71 19.54
N CYS A 31 -29.31 17.05 20.70
CA CYS A 31 -29.59 15.61 20.72
C CYS A 31 -31.08 15.44 20.36
N PRO A 32 -31.44 14.73 19.28
CA PRO A 32 -32.80 14.27 19.12
C PRO A 32 -32.96 13.03 20.01
N ASP A 33 -33.42 13.25 21.24
CA ASP A 33 -34.09 12.22 22.03
C ASP A 33 -35.45 11.93 21.36
N SER A 34 -35.45 11.13 20.30
CA SER A 34 -36.58 10.29 19.84
C SER A 34 -36.21 9.62 18.51
N ASN A 35 -36.27 8.27 18.50
CA ASN A 35 -36.36 7.46 17.28
C ASN A 35 -37.75 7.67 16.65
N GLU A 36 -38.07 8.88 16.19
CA GLU A 36 -39.15 9.07 15.22
C GLU A 36 -38.55 8.89 13.82
N ASP A 37 -38.86 7.76 13.18
CA ASP A 37 -38.52 7.53 11.76
C ASP A 37 -39.08 8.70 10.92
N VAL A 38 -38.20 9.48 10.32
CA VAL A 38 -38.59 10.58 9.45
C VAL A 38 -39.18 10.01 8.15
N ASP A 39 -40.49 10.11 7.99
CA ASP A 39 -41.16 9.75 6.74
C ASP A 39 -40.85 10.79 5.66
N TRP A 40 -39.96 10.47 4.72
CA TRP A 40 -39.58 11.36 3.63
C TRP A 40 -40.76 11.79 2.75
N THR A 41 -41.87 11.03 2.73
CA THR A 41 -43.07 11.39 1.96
C THR A 41 -43.84 12.56 2.56
N SER A 42 -43.54 12.91 3.81
CA SER A 42 -44.08 14.09 4.50
C SER A 42 -43.30 15.38 4.21
N LEU A 43 -42.08 15.25 3.65
CA LEU A 43 -41.23 16.39 3.32
C LEU A 43 -41.73 17.09 2.04
N PRO A 44 -41.66 18.43 1.97
CA PRO A 44 -41.92 19.15 0.73
C PRO A 44 -40.99 18.71 -0.41
N ASP A 45 -41.51 18.69 -1.64
CA ASP A 45 -40.74 18.33 -2.84
C ASP A 45 -39.43 19.12 -2.96
N ASP A 46 -39.44 20.42 -2.63
CA ASP A 46 -38.25 21.28 -2.66
C ASP A 46 -37.18 20.83 -1.66
N THR A 47 -37.58 20.37 -0.47
CA THR A 47 -36.67 19.82 0.54
C THR A 47 -36.08 18.50 0.07
N VAL A 48 -36.89 17.62 -0.53
CA VAL A 48 -36.41 16.34 -1.09
C VAL A 48 -35.45 16.58 -2.25
N ILE A 49 -35.74 17.54 -3.12
CA ILE A 49 -34.84 17.96 -4.20
C ILE A 49 -33.53 18.50 -3.64
N GLN A 50 -33.58 19.29 -2.56
CA GLN A 50 -32.37 19.78 -1.90
C GLN A 50 -31.53 18.64 -1.34
N LEU A 51 -32.15 17.63 -0.72
CA LEU A 51 -31.47 16.41 -0.28
C LEU A 51 -30.85 15.64 -1.46
N PHE A 52 -31.59 15.49 -2.56
CA PHE A 52 -31.08 14.84 -3.77
C PHE A 52 -29.91 15.60 -4.40
N SER A 53 -29.82 16.92 -4.21
CA SER A 53 -28.70 17.72 -4.71
C SER A 53 -27.36 17.38 -4.04
N CYS A 54 -27.39 16.76 -2.86
CA CYS A 54 -26.21 16.27 -2.15
C CYS A 54 -25.69 14.93 -2.68
N LEU A 55 -26.44 14.25 -3.57
CA LEU A 55 -26.03 12.98 -4.16
C LEU A 55 -25.15 13.21 -5.39
N ASN A 56 -24.21 12.31 -5.65
CA ASN A 56 -23.46 12.32 -6.92
C ASN A 56 -24.42 12.13 -8.11
N TYR A 57 -23.95 12.40 -9.34
CA TYR A 57 -24.83 12.34 -10.51
C TYR A 57 -25.36 10.92 -10.79
N ARG A 58 -24.61 9.87 -10.44
CA ARG A 58 -24.99 8.47 -10.67
C ARG A 58 -26.11 8.04 -9.73
N ASP A 59 -26.00 8.39 -8.46
CA ASP A 59 -27.02 8.13 -7.44
C ASP A 59 -28.27 8.95 -7.76
N ARG A 60 -28.12 10.23 -8.12
CA ARG A 60 -29.24 11.06 -8.63
C ARG A 60 -29.93 10.42 -9.83
N ALA A 61 -29.17 9.89 -10.78
CA ALA A 61 -29.73 9.18 -11.94
C ALA A 61 -30.49 7.91 -11.52
N SER A 62 -29.97 7.20 -10.52
CA SER A 62 -30.51 5.93 -10.01
C SER A 62 -31.77 6.11 -9.17
N LEU A 63 -32.02 7.30 -8.59
CA LEU A 63 -33.27 7.63 -7.90
C LEU A 63 -34.52 7.33 -8.75
N SER A 64 -34.39 7.46 -10.07
CA SER A 64 -35.51 7.18 -10.99
C SER A 64 -35.97 5.72 -11.00
N SER A 65 -35.15 4.81 -10.47
CA SER A 65 -35.43 3.38 -10.36
C SER A 65 -36.13 2.98 -9.06
N THR A 66 -36.22 3.87 -8.06
CA THR A 66 -36.74 3.52 -6.74
C THR A 66 -38.27 3.55 -6.69
N CYS A 67 -38.89 4.70 -6.99
CA CYS A 67 -40.35 4.86 -7.02
C CYS A 67 -40.80 5.94 -8.01
N LYS A 68 -42.11 6.01 -8.26
CA LYS A 68 -42.69 7.00 -9.19
C LYS A 68 -42.43 8.44 -8.76
N THR A 69 -42.53 8.74 -7.46
CA THR A 69 -42.30 10.08 -6.92
C THR A 69 -40.84 10.51 -7.09
N TRP A 70 -39.88 9.67 -6.69
CA TRP A 70 -38.45 9.96 -6.85
C TRP A 70 -38.05 10.07 -8.32
N ARG A 71 -38.69 9.31 -9.21
CA ARG A 71 -38.51 9.49 -10.65
C ARG A 71 -38.91 10.88 -11.12
N VAL A 72 -40.02 11.43 -10.63
CA VAL A 72 -40.46 12.78 -11.00
C VAL A 72 -39.52 13.83 -10.39
N LEU A 73 -39.20 13.72 -9.10
CA LEU A 73 -38.33 14.67 -8.40
C LEU A 73 -36.89 14.65 -8.93
N GLY A 74 -36.34 13.46 -9.18
CA GLY A 74 -35.00 13.26 -9.74
C GLY A 74 -34.84 13.76 -11.19
N LEU A 75 -35.94 13.97 -11.92
CA LEU A 75 -35.94 14.61 -13.24
C LEU A 75 -35.97 16.15 -13.17
N SER A 76 -36.09 16.74 -11.97
CA SER A 76 -36.12 18.18 -11.80
C SER A 76 -34.85 18.82 -12.37
N SER A 77 -35.01 19.85 -13.22
CA SER A 77 -33.90 20.45 -13.93
C SER A 77 -32.87 21.12 -13.01
N CYS A 78 -33.27 21.54 -11.80
CA CYS A 78 -32.35 22.15 -10.84
C CYS A 78 -31.28 21.18 -10.33
N LEU A 79 -31.56 19.87 -10.34
CA LEU A 79 -30.58 18.85 -9.99
C LEU A 79 -29.48 18.72 -11.04
N TRP A 80 -29.74 19.08 -12.30
CA TRP A 80 -28.85 18.82 -13.43
C TRP A 80 -28.26 20.11 -14.02
N ILE A 81 -28.21 21.19 -13.25
CA ILE A 81 -27.58 22.46 -13.66
C ILE A 81 -26.05 22.32 -13.74
N SER A 82 -25.49 21.47 -12.87
CA SER A 82 -24.06 21.15 -12.83
C SER A 82 -23.84 19.65 -12.84
N LEU A 83 -22.88 19.19 -13.63
CA LEU A 83 -22.52 17.78 -13.76
C LEU A 83 -21.00 17.62 -13.64
N ASP A 84 -20.56 16.91 -12.60
CA ASP A 84 -19.16 16.53 -12.44
C ASP A 84 -18.97 15.06 -12.79
N LEU A 85 -18.22 14.81 -13.86
CA LEU A 85 -17.93 13.48 -14.40
C LEU A 85 -16.50 13.03 -14.10
N ARG A 86 -15.72 13.76 -13.28
CA ARG A 86 -14.29 13.44 -13.09
C ARG A 86 -14.07 12.14 -12.32
N ALA A 87 -14.97 11.81 -11.41
CA ALA A 87 -14.86 10.67 -10.52
C ALA A 87 -15.26 9.32 -11.18
N HIS A 88 -15.83 9.36 -12.38
CA HIS A 88 -16.41 8.19 -13.05
C HIS A 88 -16.18 8.26 -14.56
N LYS A 89 -15.89 7.12 -15.19
CA LYS A 89 -15.76 7.06 -16.65
C LYS A 89 -17.11 7.39 -17.31
N CYS A 90 -17.16 8.46 -18.10
CA CYS A 90 -18.32 8.80 -18.91
C CYS A 90 -18.14 8.23 -20.32
N ASP A 91 -18.90 7.18 -20.63
CA ASP A 91 -18.97 6.63 -21.99
C ASP A 91 -20.18 7.19 -22.76
N PRO A 92 -20.24 7.03 -24.10
CA PRO A 92 -21.36 7.52 -24.89
C PRO A 92 -22.72 6.94 -24.47
N GLY A 93 -22.78 5.70 -23.99
CA GLY A 93 -24.02 5.07 -23.55
C GLY A 93 -24.58 5.75 -22.29
N MET A 94 -23.71 6.02 -21.33
CA MET A 94 -24.01 6.79 -20.13
C MET A 94 -24.44 8.21 -20.48
N ALA A 95 -23.71 8.90 -21.36
CA ALA A 95 -24.07 10.25 -21.79
C ALA A 95 -25.46 10.29 -22.45
N VAL A 96 -25.80 9.33 -23.31
CA VAL A 96 -27.15 9.23 -23.90
C VAL A 96 -28.21 9.00 -22.82
N SER A 97 -27.93 8.19 -21.80
CA SER A 97 -28.87 7.95 -20.69
C SER A 97 -29.16 9.21 -19.87
N LEU A 98 -28.18 10.12 -19.76
CA LEU A 98 -28.28 11.39 -19.03
C LEU A 98 -28.85 12.53 -19.87
N ALA A 99 -28.83 12.42 -21.21
CA ALA A 99 -29.15 13.52 -22.13
C ALA A 99 -30.50 14.20 -21.85
N SER A 100 -31.54 13.41 -21.56
CA SER A 100 -32.88 13.95 -21.25
C SER A 100 -32.94 14.81 -19.98
N ARG A 101 -32.00 14.62 -19.05
CA ARG A 101 -31.90 15.35 -17.78
C ARG A 101 -31.02 16.60 -17.90
N CYS A 102 -30.06 16.57 -18.82
CA CYS A 102 -29.04 17.60 -18.99
C CYS A 102 -29.41 18.72 -19.98
N VAL A 103 -30.67 18.87 -20.34
CA VAL A 103 -31.12 19.91 -21.30
C VAL A 103 -30.79 21.32 -20.82
N ASN A 104 -30.91 21.57 -19.51
CA ASN A 104 -30.63 22.85 -18.86
C ASN A 104 -29.24 22.89 -18.18
N LEU A 105 -28.34 21.97 -18.55
CA LEU A 105 -26.99 21.92 -17.99
C LEU A 105 -26.24 23.22 -18.30
N GLN A 106 -25.62 23.80 -17.28
CA GLN A 106 -24.85 25.04 -17.38
C GLN A 106 -23.36 24.81 -17.08
N LYS A 107 -23.03 23.85 -16.23
CA LYS A 107 -21.65 23.56 -15.83
C LYS A 107 -21.33 22.10 -16.04
N ILE A 108 -20.19 21.81 -16.64
CA ILE A 108 -19.70 20.45 -16.76
C ILE A 108 -18.22 20.36 -16.42
N ARG A 109 -17.88 19.35 -15.62
CA ARG A 109 -16.50 18.94 -15.39
C ARG A 109 -16.30 17.50 -15.84
N PHE A 110 -15.14 17.20 -16.39
CA PHE A 110 -14.83 15.86 -16.85
C PHE A 110 -13.34 15.57 -16.80
N ARG A 111 -13.01 14.28 -16.84
CA ARG A 111 -11.64 13.78 -16.87
C ARG A 111 -11.42 12.92 -18.10
N GLY A 112 -10.35 13.20 -18.85
CA GLY A 112 -9.97 12.41 -20.01
C GLY A 112 -10.71 12.76 -21.31
N ALA A 113 -10.05 12.47 -22.44
CA ALA A 113 -10.59 12.74 -23.78
C ALA A 113 -11.83 11.89 -24.12
N GLU A 114 -11.91 10.64 -23.63
CA GLU A 114 -13.08 9.77 -23.86
C GLU A 114 -14.37 10.39 -23.29
N SER A 115 -14.28 10.98 -22.09
CA SER A 115 -15.38 11.72 -21.48
C SER A 115 -15.74 12.96 -22.30
N ALA A 116 -14.74 13.67 -22.85
CA ALA A 116 -14.97 14.82 -23.73
C ALA A 116 -15.78 14.43 -24.98
N ASP A 117 -15.43 13.32 -25.62
CA ASP A 117 -16.15 12.80 -26.79
C ASP A 117 -17.58 12.36 -26.41
N ALA A 118 -17.76 11.78 -25.21
CA ALA A 118 -19.06 11.38 -24.70
C ALA A 118 -19.99 12.58 -24.44
N ILE A 119 -19.46 13.71 -23.95
CA ILE A 119 -20.24 14.92 -23.60
C ILE A 119 -21.05 15.47 -24.77
N ILE A 120 -20.58 15.29 -26.00
CA ILE A 120 -21.30 15.67 -27.22
C ILE A 120 -22.70 15.00 -27.29
N HIS A 121 -22.87 13.85 -26.63
CA HIS A 121 -24.12 13.09 -26.60
C HIS A 121 -25.09 13.52 -25.48
N LEU A 122 -24.70 14.43 -24.57
CA LEU A 122 -25.57 14.94 -23.50
C LEU A 122 -26.69 15.86 -24.01
N GLN A 123 -26.66 16.27 -25.28
CA GLN A 123 -27.63 17.16 -25.92
C GLN A 123 -27.86 18.51 -25.22
N ALA A 124 -26.99 18.90 -24.29
CA ALA A 124 -26.97 20.25 -23.73
C ALA A 124 -26.77 21.28 -24.86
N ARG A 125 -27.36 22.47 -24.73
CA ARG A 125 -27.26 23.53 -25.74
C ARG A 125 -26.76 24.87 -25.23
N ASN A 126 -26.59 25.04 -23.92
CA ASN A 126 -26.26 26.35 -23.31
C ASN A 126 -25.30 26.22 -22.13
N LEU A 127 -24.23 25.44 -22.27
CA LEU A 127 -23.18 25.39 -21.26
C LEU A 127 -22.54 26.79 -21.09
N ARG A 128 -22.32 27.16 -19.84
CA ARG A 128 -21.63 28.39 -19.41
C ARG A 128 -20.20 28.10 -18.94
N GLU A 129 -19.96 26.92 -18.40
CA GLU A 129 -18.66 26.53 -17.83
C GLU A 129 -18.33 25.10 -18.25
N ILE A 130 -17.15 24.93 -18.84
CA ILE A 130 -16.56 23.65 -19.22
C ILE A 130 -15.17 23.57 -18.62
N SER A 131 -14.94 22.55 -17.78
CA SER A 131 -13.62 22.27 -17.17
C SER A 131 -13.23 20.82 -17.45
N GLY A 132 -12.01 20.60 -17.94
CA GLY A 132 -11.53 19.27 -18.32
C GLY A 132 -10.08 19.04 -17.87
N ASP A 133 -9.87 17.97 -17.10
CA ASP A 133 -8.55 17.55 -16.63
C ASP A 133 -8.09 16.28 -17.39
N TYR A 134 -6.80 15.96 -17.42
CA TYR A 134 -6.25 14.76 -18.08
C TYR A 134 -6.61 14.63 -19.57
N CYS A 135 -6.73 15.78 -20.26
CA CYS A 135 -7.24 15.87 -21.63
C CYS A 135 -6.17 15.72 -22.72
N ARG A 136 -5.03 15.07 -22.45
CA ARG A 136 -3.89 14.96 -23.38
C ARG A 136 -4.23 14.43 -24.78
N LYS A 137 -5.28 13.61 -24.89
CA LYS A 137 -5.74 13.01 -26.16
C LYS A 137 -6.87 13.79 -26.85
N ILE A 138 -7.36 14.90 -26.27
CA ILE A 138 -8.44 15.70 -26.88
C ILE A 138 -7.96 16.30 -28.20
N THR A 139 -8.84 16.35 -29.20
CA THR A 139 -8.49 16.81 -30.55
C THR A 139 -9.23 18.08 -30.92
N ASP A 140 -8.75 18.77 -31.96
CA ASP A 140 -9.43 19.94 -32.53
C ASP A 140 -10.86 19.66 -32.95
N ALA A 141 -11.11 18.47 -33.51
CA ALA A 141 -12.45 18.07 -33.93
C ALA A 141 -13.40 17.96 -32.73
N THR A 142 -12.98 17.26 -31.67
CA THR A 142 -13.75 17.13 -30.42
C THR A 142 -14.05 18.51 -29.83
N LEU A 143 -13.02 19.35 -29.67
CA LEU A 143 -13.17 20.65 -29.02
C LEU A 143 -14.04 21.61 -29.85
N SER A 144 -13.84 21.66 -31.17
CA SER A 144 -14.66 22.45 -32.09
C SER A 144 -16.13 22.03 -32.04
N MET A 145 -16.40 20.73 -31.98
CA MET A 145 -17.77 20.20 -31.86
C MET A 145 -18.45 20.55 -30.55
N ILE A 146 -17.69 20.56 -29.44
CA ILE A 146 -18.20 20.98 -28.13
C ILE A 146 -18.55 22.47 -28.17
N VAL A 147 -17.63 23.34 -28.60
CA VAL A 147 -17.85 24.79 -28.52
C VAL A 147 -18.86 25.31 -29.55
N ALA A 148 -18.97 24.68 -30.72
CA ALA A 148 -19.95 25.05 -31.74
C ALA A 148 -21.41 24.97 -31.27
N ARG A 149 -21.68 24.23 -30.18
CA ARG A 149 -23.03 24.07 -29.62
C ARG A 149 -23.34 25.02 -28.46
N HIS A 150 -22.39 25.83 -28.01
CA HIS A 150 -22.46 26.54 -26.74
C HIS A 150 -22.08 28.02 -26.87
N GLU A 151 -22.86 28.79 -27.61
CA GLU A 151 -22.63 30.24 -27.79
C GLU A 151 -22.65 31.05 -26.48
N ALA A 152 -23.30 30.51 -25.44
CA ALA A 152 -23.39 31.12 -24.12
C ALA A 152 -22.19 30.83 -23.20
N LEU A 153 -21.15 30.16 -23.70
CA LEU A 153 -19.99 29.76 -22.90
C LEU A 153 -19.25 30.99 -22.35
N GLU A 154 -19.06 31.00 -21.02
CA GLU A 154 -18.38 32.07 -20.29
C GLU A 154 -16.99 31.63 -19.81
N THR A 155 -16.80 30.34 -19.51
CA THR A 155 -15.54 29.78 -19.02
C THR A 155 -15.21 28.48 -19.75
N LEU A 156 -13.99 28.38 -20.26
CA LEU A 156 -13.41 27.16 -20.81
C LEU A 156 -12.03 26.92 -20.21
N GLN A 157 -11.86 25.77 -19.56
CA GLN A 157 -10.59 25.36 -18.96
C GLN A 157 -10.24 23.93 -19.38
N LEU A 158 -9.05 23.74 -19.92
CA LEU A 158 -8.48 22.41 -20.23
C LEU A 158 -7.04 22.34 -19.71
N GLY A 159 -6.79 21.47 -18.75
CA GLY A 159 -5.51 21.35 -18.02
C GLY A 159 -5.74 20.85 -16.60
N PRO A 160 -4.70 20.52 -15.82
CA PRO A 160 -3.31 20.96 -15.99
C PRO A 160 -2.49 20.16 -17.02
N ASP A 161 -2.94 18.98 -17.44
CA ASP A 161 -2.22 18.13 -18.39
C ASP A 161 -2.05 18.75 -19.79
N PHE A 162 -0.98 18.33 -20.48
CA PHE A 162 -0.62 18.88 -21.78
C PHE A 162 -1.61 18.49 -22.88
N CYS A 163 -2.37 19.45 -23.41
CA CYS A 163 -3.30 19.27 -24.52
C CYS A 163 -2.59 19.38 -25.89
N GLU A 164 -1.57 18.55 -26.12
CA GLU A 164 -0.66 18.67 -27.29
C GLU A 164 -1.34 18.53 -28.66
N LYS A 165 -2.52 17.91 -28.70
CA LYS A 165 -3.30 17.67 -29.91
C LYS A 165 -4.31 18.79 -30.21
N VAL A 166 -4.38 19.80 -29.34
CA VAL A 166 -5.16 21.02 -29.58
C VAL A 166 -4.26 22.03 -30.28
N SER A 167 -4.68 22.47 -31.46
CA SER A 167 -3.96 23.43 -32.30
C SER A 167 -4.64 24.80 -32.32
N SER A 168 -4.01 25.73 -33.04
CA SER A 168 -4.55 27.05 -33.34
C SER A 168 -5.96 27.00 -33.97
N ASP A 169 -6.32 25.95 -34.71
CA ASP A 169 -7.62 25.86 -35.38
C ASP A 169 -8.77 25.67 -34.40
N ALA A 170 -8.60 24.86 -33.35
CA ALA A 170 -9.61 24.72 -32.30
C ALA A 170 -9.78 26.02 -31.51
N ILE A 171 -8.70 26.76 -31.27
CA ILE A 171 -8.79 28.04 -30.54
C ILE A 171 -9.47 29.11 -31.39
N LYS A 172 -9.27 29.10 -32.72
CA LYS A 172 -10.08 29.91 -33.64
C LYS A 172 -11.55 29.53 -33.55
N ALA A 173 -11.89 28.24 -33.54
CA ALA A 173 -13.27 27.79 -33.37
C ALA A 173 -13.87 28.29 -32.03
N ILE A 174 -13.11 28.23 -30.93
CA ILE A 174 -13.51 28.81 -29.64
C ILE A 174 -13.82 30.31 -29.80
N ALA A 175 -12.92 31.07 -30.42
CA ALA A 175 -13.09 32.50 -30.61
C ALA A 175 -14.35 32.84 -31.41
N PHE A 176 -14.62 32.11 -32.50
CA PHE A 176 -15.78 32.37 -33.36
C PHE A 176 -17.11 31.90 -32.74
N CYS A 177 -17.11 30.78 -32.03
CA CYS A 177 -18.34 30.19 -31.52
C CYS A 177 -18.76 30.73 -30.14
N CYS A 178 -17.83 31.28 -29.33
CA CYS A 178 -18.09 31.66 -27.95
C CYS A 178 -17.89 33.17 -27.69
N PRO A 179 -18.77 34.06 -28.18
CA PRO A 179 -18.62 35.50 -28.04
C PRO A 179 -18.79 36.02 -26.60
N LYS A 180 -19.39 35.21 -25.71
CA LYS A 180 -19.58 35.54 -24.28
C LYS A 180 -18.43 35.08 -23.38
N LEU A 181 -17.36 34.54 -23.97
CA LEU A 181 -16.23 34.01 -23.22
C LEU A 181 -15.57 35.10 -22.38
N LYS A 182 -15.41 34.80 -21.09
CA LYS A 182 -14.76 35.65 -20.08
C LYS A 182 -13.44 35.05 -19.60
N LYS A 183 -13.37 33.72 -19.50
CA LYS A 183 -12.20 33.01 -19.02
C LYS A 183 -11.81 31.89 -19.99
N LEU A 184 -10.56 31.90 -20.44
CA LEU A 184 -9.99 30.85 -21.28
C LEU A 184 -8.65 30.41 -20.69
N ARG A 185 -8.55 29.15 -20.27
CA ARG A 185 -7.31 28.59 -19.75
C ARG A 185 -7.01 27.25 -20.42
N LEU A 186 -5.90 27.18 -21.15
CA LEU A 186 -5.48 26.00 -21.89
C LEU A 186 -4.05 25.65 -21.51
N SER A 187 -3.79 24.37 -21.23
CA SER A 187 -2.47 23.87 -20.83
C SER A 187 -1.79 23.04 -21.93
N GLY A 188 -0.47 23.18 -22.08
CA GLY A 188 0.39 22.34 -22.91
C GLY A 188 0.14 22.39 -24.40
N LEU A 189 -0.21 23.56 -24.93
CA LEU A 189 -0.33 23.78 -26.36
C LEU A 189 1.05 23.89 -27.03
N ARG A 190 1.16 23.38 -28.26
CA ARG A 190 2.43 23.46 -29.02
C ARG A 190 2.71 24.85 -29.57
N ASP A 191 1.69 25.52 -30.11
CA ASP A 191 1.83 26.84 -30.71
C ASP A 191 0.53 27.64 -30.61
N VAL A 192 0.63 28.85 -30.07
CA VAL A 192 -0.45 29.85 -30.00
C VAL A 192 -0.05 31.04 -30.86
N SER A 193 -0.52 31.00 -32.12
CA SER A 193 -0.13 31.96 -33.15
C SER A 193 -0.81 33.33 -33.04
N VAL A 194 -0.23 34.33 -33.70
CA VAL A 194 -0.75 35.71 -33.82
C VAL A 194 -2.23 35.73 -34.24
N ASP A 195 -2.59 34.95 -35.27
CA ASP A 195 -3.94 34.93 -35.84
C ASP A 195 -4.98 34.49 -34.82
N VAL A 196 -4.63 33.55 -33.95
CA VAL A 196 -5.51 33.01 -32.90
C VAL A 196 -5.77 34.08 -31.85
N ILE A 197 -4.72 34.71 -31.35
CA ILE A 197 -4.85 35.73 -30.30
C ILE A 197 -5.64 36.94 -30.82
N ASN A 198 -5.40 37.34 -32.07
CA ASN A 198 -6.17 38.38 -32.73
C ASN A 198 -7.65 37.98 -32.92
N ALA A 199 -7.93 36.72 -33.25
CA ALA A 199 -9.30 36.22 -33.33
C ALA A 199 -10.00 36.27 -31.96
N LEU A 200 -9.33 35.86 -30.88
CA LEU A 200 -9.86 35.97 -29.52
C LEU A 200 -10.13 37.43 -29.15
N ALA A 201 -9.18 38.34 -29.40
CA ALA A 201 -9.35 39.76 -29.12
C ALA A 201 -10.53 40.39 -29.88
N LYS A 202 -10.77 39.95 -31.12
CA LYS A 202 -11.83 40.47 -31.98
C LYS A 202 -13.21 39.89 -31.65
N HIS A 203 -13.30 38.60 -31.38
CA HIS A 203 -14.57 37.88 -31.28
C HIS A 203 -15.02 37.61 -29.83
N CYS A 204 -14.12 37.71 -28.85
CA CYS A 204 -14.42 37.57 -27.42
C CYS A 204 -14.11 38.88 -26.65
N PRO A 205 -14.92 39.95 -26.82
CA PRO A 205 -14.61 41.27 -26.25
C PRO A 205 -14.67 41.33 -24.71
N ASN A 206 -15.29 40.34 -24.08
CA ASN A 206 -15.43 40.24 -22.62
C ASN A 206 -14.36 39.32 -21.98
N LEU A 207 -13.34 38.92 -22.74
CA LEU A 207 -12.28 38.04 -22.27
C LEU A 207 -11.40 38.79 -21.25
N ILE A 208 -11.53 38.40 -19.98
CA ILE A 208 -10.88 39.04 -18.82
C ILE A 208 -9.76 38.20 -18.23
N ASP A 209 -9.78 36.88 -18.41
CA ASP A 209 -8.83 35.93 -17.84
C ASP A 209 -8.32 35.01 -18.95
N ILE A 210 -7.03 35.08 -19.23
CA ILE A 210 -6.36 34.27 -20.25
C ILE A 210 -5.22 33.50 -19.59
N GLY A 211 -5.24 32.18 -19.73
CA GLY A 211 -4.15 31.30 -19.34
C GLY A 211 -3.68 30.46 -20.52
N PHE A 212 -2.45 30.66 -20.95
CA PHE A 212 -1.75 29.73 -21.85
C PHE A 212 -0.62 29.09 -21.06
N LEU A 213 -0.95 28.01 -20.36
CA LEU A 213 -0.11 27.38 -19.34
C LEU A 213 0.74 26.28 -19.95
N ASP A 214 1.97 26.10 -19.49
CA ASP A 214 2.86 25.02 -19.91
C ASP A 214 3.00 24.89 -21.46
N CYS A 215 2.77 25.99 -22.21
CA CYS A 215 2.79 26.00 -23.67
C CYS A 215 4.22 26.16 -24.24
N LEU A 216 4.51 25.53 -25.37
CA LEU A 216 5.86 25.57 -25.95
C LEU A 216 6.19 26.90 -26.66
N LYS A 217 5.19 27.51 -27.29
CA LYS A 217 5.32 28.78 -28.00
C LYS A 217 4.02 29.56 -27.97
N VAL A 218 4.10 30.81 -27.54
CA VAL A 218 2.96 31.74 -27.48
C VAL A 218 3.42 33.07 -28.04
N ASP A 219 2.68 33.64 -28.98
CA ASP A 219 3.05 34.93 -29.56
C ASP A 219 2.88 36.07 -28.54
N GLU A 220 4.00 36.55 -28.01
CA GLU A 220 4.05 37.57 -26.98
C GLU A 220 3.54 38.94 -27.43
N VAL A 221 3.66 39.24 -28.73
CA VAL A 221 3.29 40.53 -29.30
C VAL A 221 1.78 40.64 -29.43
N ALA A 222 1.14 39.61 -29.98
CA ALA A 222 -0.30 39.56 -30.14
C ALA A 222 -1.02 39.59 -28.78
N LEU A 223 -0.48 38.91 -27.76
CA LEU A 223 -1.02 38.98 -26.39
C LEU A 223 -1.03 40.41 -25.84
N GLY A 224 -0.01 41.21 -26.16
CA GLY A 224 0.08 42.62 -25.79
C GLY A 224 -1.02 43.50 -26.40
N ASN A 225 -1.79 43.00 -27.36
CA ASN A 225 -2.89 43.72 -28.01
C ASN A 225 -4.27 43.37 -27.43
N VAL A 226 -4.37 42.42 -26.50
CA VAL A 226 -5.65 41.99 -25.91
C VAL A 226 -6.04 42.94 -24.76
N VAL A 227 -6.55 44.12 -25.10
CA VAL A 227 -6.80 45.22 -24.15
C VAL A 227 -7.89 44.95 -23.10
N SER A 228 -8.70 43.89 -23.27
CA SER A 228 -9.75 43.49 -22.32
C SER A 228 -9.22 42.72 -21.11
N VAL A 229 -8.00 42.18 -21.19
CA VAL A 229 -7.46 41.24 -20.19
C VAL A 229 -7.19 41.92 -18.85
N HIS A 230 -7.66 41.29 -17.77
CA HIS A 230 -7.39 41.69 -16.38
C HIS A 230 -6.38 40.74 -15.74
N PHE A 231 -6.47 39.45 -16.08
CA PHE A 231 -5.60 38.42 -15.55
C PHE A 231 -4.98 37.64 -16.70
N LEU A 232 -3.64 37.57 -16.72
CA LEU A 232 -2.88 36.85 -17.73
C LEU A 232 -1.95 35.86 -17.04
N SER A 233 -1.98 34.59 -17.47
CA SER A 233 -0.98 33.61 -17.06
C SER A 233 -0.33 32.96 -18.28
N VAL A 234 1.00 32.92 -18.25
CA VAL A 234 1.88 32.19 -19.17
C VAL A 234 2.84 31.29 -18.39
N ALA A 235 2.39 30.83 -17.22
CA ALA A 235 3.22 30.00 -16.35
C ALA A 235 3.63 28.70 -17.03
N GLY A 236 4.90 28.31 -16.89
CA GLY A 236 5.47 27.12 -17.53
C GLY A 236 5.70 27.25 -19.04
N THR A 237 5.40 28.41 -19.65
CA THR A 237 5.69 28.60 -21.07
C THR A 237 7.18 28.74 -21.32
N SER A 238 7.64 28.22 -22.45
CA SER A 238 9.03 28.32 -22.89
C SER A 238 9.17 29.25 -24.10
N ASN A 239 10.40 29.68 -24.40
CA ASN A 239 10.74 30.52 -25.56
C ASN A 239 10.11 31.92 -25.58
N MET A 240 9.76 32.48 -24.41
CA MET A 240 9.26 33.85 -24.33
C MET A 240 10.40 34.86 -24.45
N LYS A 241 10.23 35.89 -25.28
CA LYS A 241 11.20 36.98 -25.39
C LYS A 241 10.88 38.09 -24.40
N TRP A 242 11.28 37.92 -23.15
CA TRP A 242 10.95 38.82 -22.04
C TRP A 242 11.38 40.28 -22.23
N GLY A 243 12.49 40.51 -22.95
CA GLY A 243 12.87 41.84 -23.42
C GLY A 243 11.77 42.53 -24.22
N VAL A 244 11.12 41.82 -25.15
CA VAL A 244 10.00 42.33 -25.97
C VAL A 244 8.73 42.42 -25.14
N VAL A 245 8.39 41.36 -24.39
CA VAL A 245 7.21 41.26 -23.53
C VAL A 245 7.10 42.46 -22.61
N SER A 246 8.21 42.78 -21.92
CA SER A 246 8.23 43.85 -20.91
C SER A 246 7.98 45.23 -21.49
N HIS A 247 8.21 45.46 -22.79
CA HIS A 247 7.90 46.71 -23.52
C HIS A 247 6.46 46.81 -24.03
N LEU A 248 5.75 45.69 -24.11
CA LEU A 248 4.39 45.62 -24.63
C LEU A 248 3.38 45.52 -23.51
N TRP A 249 3.54 44.55 -22.60
CA TRP A 249 2.52 44.22 -21.62
C TRP A 249 2.36 45.28 -20.53
N HIS A 250 3.38 46.11 -20.29
CA HIS A 250 3.24 47.26 -19.39
C HIS A 250 2.19 48.28 -19.88
N LYS A 251 1.82 48.25 -21.17
CA LYS A 251 0.85 49.17 -21.79
C LYS A 251 -0.58 48.64 -21.75
N LEU A 252 -0.80 47.39 -21.32
CA LEU A 252 -2.14 46.83 -21.20
C LEU A 252 -2.93 47.62 -20.15
N PRO A 253 -4.06 48.25 -20.52
CA PRO A 253 -4.71 49.26 -19.68
C PRO A 253 -5.48 48.68 -18.49
N LYS A 254 -5.82 47.38 -18.55
CA LYS A 254 -6.66 46.70 -17.55
C LYS A 254 -5.95 45.54 -16.85
N LEU A 255 -4.68 45.27 -17.16
CA LEU A 255 -3.95 44.14 -16.59
C LEU A 255 -3.74 44.36 -15.08
N ILE A 256 -4.40 43.57 -14.24
CA ILE A 256 -4.35 43.61 -12.77
C ILE A 256 -3.37 42.56 -12.23
N GLY A 257 -3.45 41.33 -12.75
CA GLY A 257 -2.64 40.20 -12.29
C GLY A 257 -1.90 39.55 -13.46
N LEU A 258 -0.62 39.25 -13.24
CA LEU A 258 0.24 38.58 -14.22
C LEU A 258 0.94 37.40 -13.57
N ASP A 259 0.84 36.21 -14.16
CA ASP A 259 1.54 35.01 -13.72
C ASP A 259 2.51 34.53 -14.80
N VAL A 260 3.78 34.48 -14.42
CA VAL A 260 4.93 34.09 -15.23
C VAL A 260 5.75 33.02 -14.50
N SER A 261 5.15 32.35 -13.52
CA SER A 261 5.81 31.31 -12.73
C SER A 261 6.35 30.18 -13.63
N ARG A 262 7.46 29.54 -13.27
CA ARG A 262 8.07 28.45 -14.05
C ARG A 262 8.51 28.88 -15.47
N THR A 263 8.96 30.13 -15.62
CA THR A 263 9.53 30.67 -16.87
C THR A 263 10.94 31.20 -16.63
N ASP A 264 11.60 31.67 -17.70
CA ASP A 264 12.94 32.25 -17.73
C ASP A 264 12.96 33.79 -17.64
N ILE A 265 11.91 34.41 -17.07
CA ILE A 265 11.80 35.88 -16.97
C ILE A 265 13.00 36.50 -16.25
N GLU A 266 13.62 37.53 -16.85
CA GLU A 266 14.77 38.19 -16.22
C GLU A 266 14.34 39.30 -15.22
N PRO A 267 15.18 39.58 -14.21
CA PRO A 267 14.95 40.66 -13.22
C PRO A 267 14.64 42.04 -13.85
N SER A 268 15.22 42.33 -15.01
CA SER A 268 14.99 43.59 -15.74
C SER A 268 13.58 43.70 -16.31
N ALA A 269 13.01 42.58 -16.81
CA ALA A 269 11.65 42.50 -17.31
C ALA A 269 10.64 42.65 -16.17
N VAL A 270 10.86 41.96 -15.04
CA VAL A 270 10.04 42.10 -13.82
C VAL A 270 10.03 43.55 -13.34
N SER A 271 11.22 44.17 -13.24
CA SER A 271 11.36 45.57 -12.80
C SER A 271 10.58 46.52 -13.70
N ARG A 272 10.65 46.32 -15.02
CA ARG A 272 9.94 47.14 -16.00
C ARG A 272 8.42 46.99 -15.88
N LEU A 273 7.92 45.76 -15.80
CA LEU A 273 6.48 45.49 -15.68
C LEU A 273 5.92 46.10 -14.40
N LEU A 274 6.60 45.91 -13.26
CA LEU A 274 6.20 46.49 -11.98
C LEU A 274 6.37 48.01 -11.91
N SER A 275 7.35 48.61 -12.60
CA SER A 275 7.54 50.07 -12.54
C SER A 275 6.61 50.84 -13.50
N LEU A 276 6.43 50.32 -14.72
CA LEU A 276 5.82 51.09 -15.81
C LEU A 276 4.33 50.77 -16.04
N SER A 277 3.83 49.62 -15.56
CA SER A 277 2.42 49.30 -15.73
C SER A 277 1.55 50.07 -14.73
N PRO A 278 0.55 50.87 -15.14
CA PRO A 278 -0.28 51.61 -14.19
C PRO A 278 -1.33 50.73 -13.51
N SER A 279 -1.81 49.67 -14.16
CA SER A 279 -2.91 48.83 -13.68
C SER A 279 -2.44 47.58 -12.93
N LEU A 280 -1.21 47.11 -13.18
CA LEU A 280 -0.70 45.86 -12.61
C LEU A 280 -0.52 46.00 -11.10
N LYS A 281 -1.22 45.15 -10.36
CA LYS A 281 -1.18 45.07 -8.89
C LYS A 281 -0.39 43.86 -8.40
N VAL A 282 -0.48 42.72 -9.10
CA VAL A 282 0.14 41.47 -8.65
C VAL A 282 0.91 40.79 -9.77
N LEU A 283 2.14 40.38 -9.49
CA LEU A 283 2.98 39.56 -10.37
C LEU A 283 3.40 38.29 -9.64
N CYS A 284 3.09 37.12 -10.20
CA CYS A 284 3.54 35.82 -9.71
C CYS A 284 4.68 35.31 -10.59
N ALA A 285 5.85 35.06 -9.99
CA ALA A 285 7.06 34.58 -10.65
C ALA A 285 7.75 33.55 -9.75
N MET A 286 7.02 32.49 -9.41
CA MET A 286 7.55 31.39 -8.59
C MET A 286 8.28 30.37 -9.44
N ASN A 287 9.39 29.84 -8.93
CA ASN A 287 10.21 28.83 -9.61
C ASN A 287 10.70 29.33 -10.97
N CYS A 288 11.22 30.57 -10.99
CA CYS A 288 11.78 31.23 -12.16
C CYS A 288 13.31 31.33 -12.00
N PRO A 289 14.11 30.37 -12.51
CA PRO A 289 15.52 30.25 -12.17
C PRO A 289 16.34 31.52 -12.41
N VAL A 290 16.14 32.18 -13.55
CA VAL A 290 16.88 33.40 -13.92
C VAL A 290 16.61 34.56 -12.96
N LEU A 291 15.39 34.66 -12.44
CA LEU A 291 15.01 35.68 -11.45
C LEU A 291 15.52 35.33 -10.06
N GLU A 292 15.44 34.05 -9.68
CA GLU A 292 15.70 33.57 -8.33
C GLU A 292 17.19 33.40 -8.03
N GLU A 293 18.04 33.25 -9.05
CA GLU A 293 19.50 33.24 -8.91
C GLU A 293 20.11 34.66 -8.75
N ASP A 294 19.37 35.73 -9.07
CA ASP A 294 19.87 37.11 -8.95
C ASP A 294 19.76 37.64 -7.52
N ASN A 295 20.84 37.46 -6.75
CA ASN A 295 20.99 37.96 -5.38
C ASN A 295 20.90 39.48 -5.22
N THR A 296 20.94 40.26 -6.32
CA THR A 296 20.89 41.73 -6.28
C THR A 296 19.48 42.29 -6.46
N PHE A 297 18.52 41.45 -6.85
CA PHE A 297 17.15 41.86 -7.07
C PHE A 297 16.43 42.11 -5.73
N SER A 298 15.84 43.31 -5.57
CA SER A 298 15.17 43.70 -4.32
C SER A 298 13.75 44.20 -4.57
N VAL A 299 12.81 43.67 -3.78
CA VAL A 299 11.36 43.84 -3.92
C VAL A 299 10.86 45.17 -3.36
N ASN A 300 11.59 45.78 -2.42
CA ASN A 300 11.17 46.98 -1.67
C ASN A 300 11.00 48.25 -2.52
N LYS A 301 11.25 48.18 -3.83
CA LYS A 301 11.18 49.32 -4.76
C LYS A 301 9.78 49.62 -5.30
N TYR A 302 8.82 48.70 -5.18
CA TYR A 302 7.53 48.80 -5.90
C TYR A 302 6.35 49.04 -4.95
N LYS A 303 6.18 50.28 -4.47
CA LYS A 303 5.08 50.65 -3.55
C LYS A 303 3.71 50.34 -4.16
N GLY A 304 2.87 49.60 -3.41
CA GLY A 304 1.49 49.28 -3.78
C GLY A 304 1.33 48.14 -4.77
N LYS A 305 2.40 47.38 -5.06
CA LYS A 305 2.38 46.20 -5.93
C LYS A 305 2.97 44.99 -5.23
N LEU A 306 2.40 43.83 -5.53
CA LEU A 306 2.77 42.56 -4.95
C LEU A 306 3.59 41.72 -5.94
N LEU A 307 4.74 41.21 -5.49
CA LEU A 307 5.54 40.21 -6.20
C LEU A 307 5.58 38.91 -5.38
N LEU A 308 5.05 37.83 -5.95
CA LEU A 308 5.13 36.49 -5.36
C LEU A 308 6.23 35.69 -6.07
N ALA A 309 7.29 35.34 -5.34
CA ALA A 309 8.44 34.57 -5.81
C ALA A 309 8.93 33.67 -4.66
N LEU A 310 9.73 32.62 -4.95
CA LEU A 310 10.13 31.65 -3.92
C LEU A 310 11.03 32.24 -2.83
N PHE A 311 11.76 33.32 -3.12
CA PHE A 311 12.59 34.03 -2.15
C PHE A 311 11.84 35.06 -1.29
N ASN A 312 10.51 35.22 -1.50
CA ASN A 312 9.67 36.13 -0.71
C ASN A 312 8.79 35.35 0.28
N ASP A 313 8.41 35.99 1.39
CA ASP A 313 7.32 35.49 2.23
C ASP A 313 5.99 35.75 1.52
N ILE A 314 5.40 34.69 0.98
CA ILE A 314 4.14 34.75 0.24
C ILE A 314 3.00 35.23 1.14
N PHE A 315 2.97 34.85 2.42
CA PHE A 315 1.90 35.25 3.33
C PHE A 315 1.97 36.74 3.68
N GLU A 316 3.17 37.26 3.96
CA GLU A 316 3.35 38.71 4.15
C GLU A 316 3.00 39.50 2.89
N GLY A 317 3.38 38.98 1.72
CA GLY A 317 3.00 39.53 0.44
C GLY A 317 1.48 39.62 0.27
N LEU A 318 0.75 38.53 0.51
CA LEU A 318 -0.71 38.52 0.45
C LEU A 318 -1.34 39.48 1.48
N ALA A 319 -0.79 39.55 2.69
CA ALA A 319 -1.29 40.44 3.74
C ALA A 319 -1.21 41.92 3.33
N SER A 320 -0.20 42.29 2.53
CA SER A 320 -0.02 43.67 2.04
C SER A 320 -1.15 44.18 1.13
N LEU A 321 -2.01 43.30 0.61
CA LEU A 321 -3.21 43.69 -0.14
C LEU A 321 -4.29 44.31 0.75
N PHE A 322 -4.19 44.14 2.07
CA PHE A 322 -5.15 44.62 3.05
C PHE A 322 -4.57 45.81 3.84
N ALA A 323 -5.43 46.76 4.21
CA ALA A 323 -5.02 47.97 4.92
C ALA A 323 -4.59 47.72 6.38
N ASP A 324 -5.06 46.63 6.99
CA ASP A 324 -4.75 46.25 8.38
C ASP A 324 -3.86 45.00 8.41
N THR A 325 -2.57 45.19 8.15
CA THR A 325 -1.58 44.10 7.97
C THR A 325 -1.17 43.42 9.28
N THR A 326 -1.44 44.02 10.43
CA THR A 326 -0.84 43.62 11.73
C THR A 326 -1.40 42.33 12.32
N LYS A 327 -2.49 41.76 11.76
CA LYS A 327 -3.16 40.55 12.28
C LYS A 327 -3.12 39.32 11.37
N MET A 328 -2.85 39.48 10.08
CA MET A 328 -3.19 38.45 9.09
C MET A 328 -2.18 37.27 9.02
N GLY A 329 -0.87 37.52 9.18
CA GLY A 329 0.17 36.46 9.26
C GLY A 329 0.00 35.29 8.27
N LYS A 330 0.25 34.05 8.74
CA LYS A 330 0.01 32.82 7.95
C LYS A 330 -1.47 32.51 7.68
N ASN A 331 -2.39 33.22 8.35
CA ASN A 331 -3.83 33.00 8.26
C ASN A 331 -4.53 33.95 7.29
N VAL A 332 -3.78 34.78 6.54
CA VAL A 332 -4.34 35.80 5.63
C VAL A 332 -5.44 35.28 4.71
N LEU A 333 -5.27 34.08 4.13
CA LEU A 333 -6.28 33.47 3.26
C LEU A 333 -7.55 33.08 4.04
N LEU A 334 -7.40 32.56 5.24
CA LEU A 334 -8.53 32.20 6.11
C LEU A 334 -9.28 33.46 6.58
N GLU A 335 -8.55 34.48 7.02
CA GLU A 335 -9.13 35.75 7.45
C GLU A 335 -9.86 36.44 6.30
N TRP A 336 -9.25 36.51 5.10
CA TRP A 336 -9.89 37.06 3.91
C TRP A 336 -11.20 36.34 3.57
N ARG A 337 -11.23 35.01 3.63
CA ARG A 337 -12.45 34.23 3.36
C ARG A 337 -13.57 34.58 4.34
N ASN A 338 -13.23 34.85 5.60
CA ASN A 338 -14.15 35.15 6.70
C ASN A 338 -14.55 36.64 6.83
N LEU A 339 -14.02 37.54 6.00
CA LEU A 339 -14.40 38.96 6.02
C LEU A 339 -15.88 39.14 5.68
N LYS A 340 -16.63 39.82 6.57
CA LYS A 340 -18.06 40.14 6.39
C LYS A 340 -18.32 41.09 5.22
N THR A 341 -17.41 42.03 4.98
CA THR A 341 -17.47 42.99 3.86
C THR A 341 -16.22 42.86 3.02
N LYS A 342 -16.37 42.38 1.77
CA LYS A 342 -15.26 42.17 0.85
C LYS A 342 -15.19 43.28 -0.18
N ASP A 343 -14.00 43.88 -0.36
CA ASP A 343 -13.72 44.70 -1.53
C ASP A 343 -13.72 43.79 -2.76
N LYS A 344 -14.61 44.06 -3.72
CA LYS A 344 -14.77 43.25 -4.94
C LYS A 344 -13.48 43.11 -5.73
N ASN A 345 -12.66 44.17 -5.78
CA ASN A 345 -11.40 44.13 -6.53
C ASN A 345 -10.37 43.22 -5.85
N VAL A 346 -10.29 43.28 -4.52
CA VAL A 346 -9.39 42.41 -3.74
C VAL A 346 -9.89 40.97 -3.80
N ASP A 347 -11.20 40.75 -3.71
CA ASP A 347 -11.81 39.43 -3.82
C ASP A 347 -11.54 38.77 -5.18
N GLU A 348 -11.64 39.52 -6.29
CA GLU A 348 -11.28 39.02 -7.62
C GLU A 348 -9.80 38.62 -7.72
N ILE A 349 -8.90 39.45 -7.17
CA ILE A 349 -7.45 39.18 -7.14
C ILE A 349 -7.17 37.92 -6.30
N MET A 350 -7.77 37.80 -5.12
CA MET A 350 -7.53 36.69 -4.21
C MET A 350 -8.07 35.37 -4.76
N ASN A 351 -9.26 35.37 -5.38
CA ASN A 351 -9.78 34.19 -6.07
C ASN A 351 -8.87 33.75 -7.23
N TRP A 352 -8.34 34.71 -7.99
CA TRP A 352 -7.36 34.41 -9.05
C TRP A 352 -6.05 33.86 -8.46
N LEU A 353 -5.54 34.45 -7.37
CA LEU A 353 -4.31 34.00 -6.70
C LEU A 353 -4.42 32.59 -6.13
N GLU A 354 -5.53 32.23 -5.49
CA GLU A 354 -5.74 30.85 -5.02
C GLU A 354 -5.63 29.84 -6.17
N TRP A 355 -6.21 30.18 -7.32
CA TRP A 355 -6.15 29.33 -8.51
C TRP A 355 -4.72 29.20 -9.02
N ILE A 356 -4.00 30.31 -9.18
CA ILE A 356 -2.61 30.34 -9.66
C ILE A 356 -1.67 29.60 -8.71
N LEU A 357 -1.77 29.86 -7.40
CA LEU A 357 -0.94 29.21 -6.39
C LEU A 357 -1.19 27.70 -6.37
N SER A 358 -2.45 27.24 -6.41
CA SER A 358 -2.75 25.80 -6.46
C SER A 358 -2.19 25.12 -7.70
N HIS A 359 -2.28 25.78 -8.87
CA HIS A 359 -1.73 25.26 -10.12
C HIS A 359 -0.20 25.22 -10.08
N THR A 360 0.45 26.34 -9.77
CA THR A 360 1.91 26.45 -9.78
C THR A 360 2.56 25.54 -8.74
N LEU A 361 1.98 25.39 -7.55
CA LEU A 361 2.50 24.49 -6.52
C LEU A 361 2.32 23.02 -6.92
N LEU A 362 1.16 22.63 -7.44
CA LEU A 362 0.96 21.26 -7.95
C LEU A 362 2.01 20.92 -9.02
N ARG A 363 2.20 21.80 -10.00
CA ARG A 363 3.17 21.57 -11.08
C ARG A 363 4.62 21.57 -10.58
N THR A 364 4.95 22.40 -9.60
CA THR A 364 6.26 22.38 -8.95
C THR A 364 6.48 21.08 -8.19
N ALA A 365 5.45 20.56 -7.51
CA ALA A 365 5.49 19.27 -6.83
C ALA A 365 5.72 18.11 -7.81
N GLU A 366 4.98 18.08 -8.93
CA GLU A 366 5.16 17.07 -9.99
C GLU A 366 6.56 17.08 -10.60
N SER A 367 7.17 18.26 -10.77
CA SER A 367 8.54 18.37 -11.31
C SER A 367 9.65 18.12 -10.27
N ASN A 368 9.31 18.15 -8.98
CA ASN A 368 10.19 18.02 -7.82
C ASN A 368 11.62 18.59 -8.02
N PRO A 369 11.77 19.89 -8.33
CA PRO A 369 13.08 20.47 -8.63
C PRO A 369 13.97 20.50 -7.39
N GLN A 370 15.28 20.33 -7.59
CA GLN A 370 16.26 20.31 -6.51
C GLN A 370 16.34 21.68 -5.79
N GLY A 371 16.59 21.64 -4.48
CA GLY A 371 16.79 22.86 -3.67
C GLY A 371 15.53 23.50 -3.07
N LEU A 372 14.35 22.92 -3.31
CA LEU A 372 13.08 23.42 -2.75
C LEU A 372 12.68 22.83 -1.40
N ASP A 373 13.50 21.98 -0.78
CA ASP A 373 13.14 21.32 0.48
C ASP A 373 12.78 22.32 1.58
N VAL A 374 13.60 23.36 1.76
CA VAL A 374 13.34 24.43 2.74
C VAL A 374 12.05 25.18 2.42
N PHE A 375 11.77 25.42 1.13
CA PHE A 375 10.55 26.08 0.69
C PHE A 375 9.32 25.23 1.04
N TRP A 376 9.33 23.94 0.69
CA TRP A 376 8.23 23.02 0.98
C TRP A 376 7.91 22.94 2.47
N LEU A 377 8.94 22.86 3.31
CA LEU A 377 8.79 22.78 4.77
C LEU A 377 8.28 24.08 5.40
N LYS A 378 8.70 25.24 4.90
CA LYS A 378 8.38 26.54 5.53
C LYS A 378 7.12 27.20 4.97
N LEU A 379 6.89 27.10 3.67
CA LEU A 379 5.87 27.86 2.94
C LEU A 379 4.96 26.94 2.11
N GLY A 380 5.51 25.97 1.37
CA GLY A 380 4.75 25.14 0.44
C GLY A 380 3.61 24.35 1.10
N ALA A 381 3.92 23.56 2.14
CA ALA A 381 2.91 22.79 2.87
C ALA A 381 1.84 23.70 3.54
N PRO A 382 2.21 24.77 4.27
CA PRO A 382 1.22 25.72 4.81
C PRO A 382 0.32 26.37 3.74
N ILE A 383 0.86 26.74 2.58
CA ILE A 383 0.05 27.33 1.50
C ILE A 383 -0.95 26.29 0.98
N LEU A 384 -0.52 25.06 0.70
CA LEU A 384 -1.41 24.00 0.24
C LEU A 384 -2.53 23.68 1.27
N LEU A 385 -2.18 23.58 2.57
CA LEU A 385 -3.16 23.41 3.66
C LEU A 385 -4.16 24.57 3.73
N SER A 386 -3.72 25.79 3.42
CA SER A 386 -4.61 26.95 3.35
C SER A 386 -5.51 26.90 2.12
N LEU A 387 -5.01 26.47 0.96
CA LEU A 387 -5.75 26.34 -0.30
C LEU A 387 -6.80 25.23 -0.27
N MET A 388 -6.58 24.17 0.50
CA MET A 388 -7.58 23.13 0.79
C MET A 388 -8.89 23.69 1.40
N GLN A 389 -8.81 24.86 2.04
CA GLN A 389 -9.95 25.55 2.63
C GLN A 389 -10.58 26.60 1.69
N SER A 390 -10.19 26.61 0.41
CA SER A 390 -10.78 27.49 -0.62
C SER A 390 -12.25 27.17 -0.86
N SER A 391 -13.01 28.19 -1.27
CA SER A 391 -14.38 28.02 -1.78
C SER A 391 -14.40 27.45 -3.21
N GLN A 392 -13.27 27.48 -3.92
CA GLN A 392 -13.12 26.97 -5.27
C GLN A 392 -12.74 25.49 -5.23
N GLU A 393 -13.63 24.65 -5.73
CA GLU A 393 -13.47 23.18 -5.68
C GLU A 393 -12.19 22.70 -6.38
N GLU A 394 -11.86 23.26 -7.55
CA GLU A 394 -10.64 22.91 -8.28
C GLU A 394 -9.36 23.27 -7.50
N VAL A 395 -9.41 24.33 -6.69
CA VAL A 395 -8.29 24.74 -5.83
C VAL A 395 -8.11 23.73 -4.70
N GLN A 396 -9.22 23.31 -4.06
CA GLN A 396 -9.16 22.32 -2.98
C GLN A 396 -8.58 20.99 -3.47
N GLU A 397 -9.02 20.53 -4.64
CA GLU A 397 -8.55 19.29 -5.23
C GLU A 397 -7.07 19.36 -5.62
N ARG A 398 -6.66 20.40 -6.35
CA ARG A 398 -5.23 20.57 -6.69
C ARG A 398 -4.35 20.73 -5.46
N ALA A 399 -4.85 21.37 -4.40
CA ALA A 399 -4.11 21.49 -3.16
C ALA A 399 -3.94 20.12 -2.48
N ALA A 400 -4.99 19.30 -2.43
CA ALA A 400 -4.92 17.94 -1.92
C ALA A 400 -4.00 17.05 -2.76
N THR A 401 -4.12 17.09 -4.10
CA THR A 401 -3.20 16.40 -5.02
C THR A 401 -1.76 16.89 -4.83
N GLY A 402 -1.56 18.21 -4.71
CA GLY A 402 -0.25 18.80 -4.47
C GLY A 402 0.40 18.28 -3.18
N LEU A 403 -0.39 18.13 -2.10
CA LEU A 403 0.07 17.52 -0.85
C LEU A 403 0.40 16.02 -1.01
N ALA A 404 -0.42 15.28 -1.76
CA ALA A 404 -0.17 13.87 -2.03
C ALA A 404 1.09 13.66 -2.88
N THR A 405 1.38 14.56 -3.82
CA THR A 405 2.49 14.45 -4.77
C THR A 405 3.81 14.91 -4.16
N PHE A 406 3.87 16.08 -3.50
CA PHE A 406 5.16 16.63 -3.08
C PHE A 406 5.85 15.82 -1.96
N VAL A 407 5.10 15.00 -1.22
CA VAL A 407 5.67 14.12 -0.20
C VAL A 407 6.37 12.91 -0.80
N VAL A 408 6.03 12.50 -2.01
CA VAL A 408 6.62 11.34 -2.69
C VAL A 408 7.93 11.76 -3.34
N ILE A 409 9.02 11.08 -3.00
CA ILE A 409 10.35 11.32 -3.59
C ILE A 409 10.56 10.40 -4.78
N ASP A 410 10.09 9.15 -4.68
CA ASP A 410 10.27 8.11 -5.68
C ASP A 410 8.96 7.32 -5.82
N ASP A 411 8.33 7.45 -7.00
CA ASP A 411 7.08 6.77 -7.35
C ASP A 411 7.28 5.25 -7.50
N GLU A 412 8.47 4.77 -7.89
CA GLU A 412 8.72 3.33 -8.09
C GLU A 412 8.84 2.61 -6.75
N ASN A 413 9.50 3.24 -5.78
CA ASN A 413 9.73 2.68 -4.45
C ASN A 413 8.70 3.13 -3.41
N ALA A 414 7.69 3.91 -3.82
CA ALA A 414 6.70 4.54 -2.94
C ALA A 414 7.32 5.27 -1.72
N SER A 415 8.53 5.82 -1.90
CA SER A 415 9.27 6.45 -0.80
C SER A 415 8.83 7.89 -0.60
N ILE A 416 8.72 8.31 0.65
CA ILE A 416 8.29 9.66 1.01
C ILE A 416 9.35 10.44 1.78
N ASP A 417 9.30 11.76 1.67
CA ASP A 417 10.08 12.68 2.50
C ASP A 417 9.40 12.84 3.86
N CYS A 418 10.03 12.30 4.92
CA CYS A 418 9.52 12.39 6.28
C CYS A 418 9.34 13.84 6.76
N GLY A 419 10.24 14.75 6.39
CA GLY A 419 10.14 16.16 6.78
C GLY A 419 8.94 16.84 6.14
N ARG A 420 8.71 16.59 4.84
CA ARG A 420 7.54 17.11 4.11
C ARG A 420 6.25 16.55 4.69
N ALA A 421 6.20 15.24 4.97
CA ALA A 421 5.04 14.60 5.58
C ALA A 421 4.71 15.18 6.97
N GLU A 422 5.71 15.34 7.83
CA GLU A 422 5.54 15.95 9.15
C GLU A 422 5.16 17.44 9.06
N ALA A 423 5.59 18.15 8.02
CA ALA A 423 5.18 19.53 7.79
C ALA A 423 3.66 19.64 7.47
N VAL A 424 3.09 18.65 6.77
CA VAL A 424 1.64 18.59 6.52
C VAL A 424 0.87 18.29 7.81
N MET A 425 1.43 17.49 8.71
CA MET A 425 0.78 17.13 9.98
C MET A 425 0.62 18.33 10.93
N ARG A 426 1.49 19.34 10.82
CA ARG A 426 1.45 20.54 11.68
C ARG A 426 0.16 21.35 11.49
N ASP A 427 -0.16 22.16 12.49
CA ASP A 427 -1.28 23.13 12.47
C ASP A 427 -2.65 22.52 12.11
N GLY A 428 -2.85 21.22 12.40
CA GLY A 428 -4.11 20.51 12.18
C GLY A 428 -4.35 20.10 10.72
N GLY A 429 -3.29 19.93 9.92
CA GLY A 429 -3.43 19.53 8.52
C GLY A 429 -4.03 18.15 8.31
N ILE A 430 -3.79 17.19 9.22
CA ILE A 430 -4.45 15.87 9.20
C ILE A 430 -5.96 16.04 9.33
N ARG A 431 -6.43 16.82 10.30
CA ARG A 431 -7.86 17.11 10.49
C ARG A 431 -8.50 17.72 9.26
N LEU A 432 -7.80 18.63 8.57
CA LEU A 432 -8.28 19.23 7.33
C LEU A 432 -8.44 18.16 6.24
N LEU A 433 -7.45 17.29 6.04
CA LEU A 433 -7.52 16.18 5.09
C LEU A 433 -8.67 15.22 5.42
N LEU A 434 -8.82 14.84 6.69
CA LEU A 434 -9.90 13.97 7.15
C LEU A 434 -11.29 14.59 6.92
N ASN A 435 -11.43 15.91 7.12
CA ASN A 435 -12.67 16.63 6.81
C ASN A 435 -12.98 16.64 5.31
N LEU A 436 -11.97 16.79 4.45
CA LEU A 436 -12.18 16.71 3.00
C LEU A 436 -12.47 15.28 2.54
N ALA A 437 -11.91 14.27 3.20
CA ALA A 437 -12.21 12.86 2.96
C ALA A 437 -13.67 12.50 3.30
N LYS A 438 -14.29 13.21 4.26
CA LYS A 438 -15.73 13.13 4.57
C LYS A 438 -16.63 13.87 3.57
N SER A 439 -16.06 14.57 2.60
CA SER A 439 -16.83 15.31 1.60
C SER A 439 -17.68 14.35 0.76
N TRP A 440 -18.89 14.79 0.40
CA TRP A 440 -19.76 14.12 -0.55
C TRP A 440 -19.27 14.26 -2.01
N ARG A 441 -18.26 15.11 -2.24
CA ARG A 441 -17.63 15.30 -3.56
C ARG A 441 -16.54 14.26 -3.75
N GLU A 442 -16.82 13.27 -4.60
CA GLU A 442 -15.95 12.11 -4.79
C GLU A 442 -14.55 12.45 -5.32
N GLY A 443 -14.41 13.49 -6.17
CA GLY A 443 -13.10 13.94 -6.64
C GLY A 443 -12.22 14.39 -5.48
N LEU A 444 -12.73 15.33 -4.68
CA LEU A 444 -12.05 15.82 -3.48
C LEU A 444 -11.82 14.73 -2.42
N GLN A 445 -12.81 13.86 -2.22
CA GLN A 445 -12.72 12.72 -1.30
C GLN A 445 -11.58 11.77 -1.70
N SER A 446 -11.44 11.48 -2.99
CA SER A 446 -10.37 10.63 -3.53
C SER A 446 -8.99 11.27 -3.34
N GLU A 447 -8.82 12.54 -3.70
CA GLU A 447 -7.53 13.24 -3.57
C GLU A 447 -7.12 13.41 -2.10
N ALA A 448 -8.08 13.65 -1.20
CA ALA A 448 -7.82 13.70 0.23
C ALA A 448 -7.43 12.32 0.79
N ALA A 449 -8.13 11.25 0.42
CA ALA A 449 -7.79 9.88 0.81
C ALA A 449 -6.38 9.49 0.32
N LYS A 450 -6.03 9.87 -0.92
CA LYS A 450 -4.69 9.65 -1.49
C LYS A 450 -3.61 10.36 -0.70
N ALA A 451 -3.81 11.63 -0.36
CA ALA A 451 -2.88 12.39 0.46
C ALA A 451 -2.68 11.72 1.83
N ILE A 452 -3.76 11.30 2.50
CA ILE A 452 -3.70 10.59 3.78
C ILE A 452 -2.94 9.26 3.63
N ALA A 453 -3.20 8.50 2.57
CA ALA A 453 -2.53 7.23 2.32
C ALA A 453 -1.01 7.43 2.18
N ASN A 454 -0.58 8.35 1.30
CA ASN A 454 0.85 8.62 1.10
C ASN A 454 1.53 9.11 2.38
N LEU A 455 0.87 10.01 3.13
CA LEU A 455 1.39 10.52 4.40
C LEU A 455 1.55 9.44 5.47
N SER A 456 0.66 8.44 5.48
CA SER A 456 0.64 7.36 6.47
C SER A 456 1.78 6.33 6.28
N VAL A 457 2.63 6.47 5.27
CA VAL A 457 3.90 5.73 5.18
C VAL A 457 4.85 6.16 6.31
N ASN A 458 4.74 7.40 6.80
CA ASN A 458 5.49 7.89 7.96
C ASN A 458 4.78 7.50 9.26
N ALA A 459 5.48 6.83 10.17
CA ALA A 459 4.90 6.33 11.43
C ALA A 459 4.32 7.43 12.34
N ASN A 460 4.95 8.61 12.41
CA ASN A 460 4.43 9.73 13.22
C ASN A 460 3.11 10.24 12.66
N VAL A 461 3.03 10.35 11.33
CA VAL A 461 1.81 10.81 10.67
C VAL A 461 0.72 9.73 10.71
N ALA A 462 1.06 8.45 10.52
CA ALA A 462 0.14 7.33 10.68
C ALA A 462 -0.52 7.33 12.07
N LYS A 463 0.28 7.55 13.12
CA LYS A 463 -0.22 7.70 14.49
C LYS A 463 -1.17 8.88 14.64
N ALA A 464 -0.82 10.06 14.10
CA ALA A 464 -1.71 11.23 14.13
C ALA A 464 -3.02 10.99 13.36
N VAL A 465 -2.96 10.32 12.21
CA VAL A 465 -4.15 9.91 11.44
C VAL A 465 -5.04 8.99 12.27
N ALA A 466 -4.46 8.01 12.98
CA ALA A 466 -5.20 7.12 13.86
C ALA A 466 -5.86 7.87 15.04
N GLU A 467 -5.10 8.72 15.74
CA GLU A 467 -5.58 9.50 16.89
C GLU A 467 -6.71 10.49 16.53
N GLU A 468 -6.73 11.00 15.29
CA GLU A 468 -7.78 11.89 14.79
C GLU A 468 -8.99 11.16 14.18
N GLY A 469 -9.09 9.83 14.35
CA GLY A 469 -10.22 9.02 13.86
C GLY A 469 -10.15 8.68 12.37
N GLY A 470 -8.97 8.78 11.75
CA GLY A 470 -8.75 8.49 10.33
C GLY A 470 -9.03 7.04 9.95
N ILE A 471 -8.80 6.09 10.86
CA ILE A 471 -9.07 4.65 10.62
C ILE A 471 -10.55 4.41 10.31
N GLU A 472 -11.47 4.94 11.11
CA GLU A 472 -12.92 4.80 10.89
C GLU A 472 -13.36 5.42 9.56
N ILE A 473 -12.77 6.58 9.22
CA ILE A 473 -13.05 7.28 7.96
C ILE A 473 -12.60 6.42 6.78
N LEU A 474 -11.35 5.95 6.79
CA LEU A 474 -10.80 5.13 5.70
C LEU A 474 -11.51 3.78 5.57
N ALA A 475 -11.86 3.11 6.69
CA ALA A 475 -12.69 1.90 6.66
C ALA A 475 -14.09 2.16 6.07
N GLY A 476 -14.67 3.34 6.34
CA GLY A 476 -15.90 3.80 5.70
C GLY A 476 -15.74 4.02 4.18
N LEU A 477 -14.67 4.71 3.78
CA LEU A 477 -14.37 5.02 2.37
C LEU A 477 -14.01 3.78 1.56
N ALA A 478 -13.39 2.77 2.16
CA ALA A 478 -13.14 1.47 1.54
C ALA A 478 -14.44 0.76 1.09
N ARG A 479 -15.60 1.13 1.65
CA ARG A 479 -16.91 0.61 1.20
C ARG A 479 -17.53 1.38 0.04
N SER A 480 -16.87 2.45 -0.43
CA SER A 480 -17.39 3.33 -1.49
C SER A 480 -17.74 2.57 -2.77
N MET A 481 -18.71 3.10 -3.51
CA MET A 481 -19.05 2.64 -4.86
C MET A 481 -18.17 3.32 -5.92
N ASN A 482 -17.43 4.36 -5.54
CA ASN A 482 -16.41 4.96 -6.37
C ASN A 482 -15.10 4.15 -6.26
N ARG A 483 -14.59 3.70 -7.41
CA ARG A 483 -13.37 2.91 -7.47
C ARG A 483 -12.16 3.61 -6.90
N LEU A 484 -11.92 4.85 -7.32
CA LEU A 484 -10.74 5.63 -6.93
C LEU A 484 -10.76 5.90 -5.42
N VAL A 485 -11.91 6.29 -4.88
CA VAL A 485 -12.05 6.53 -3.43
C VAL A 485 -11.70 5.28 -2.62
N ALA A 486 -12.24 4.11 -2.98
CA ALA A 486 -11.97 2.91 -2.19
C ALA A 486 -10.55 2.35 -2.42
N GLU A 487 -9.96 2.58 -3.60
CA GLU A 487 -8.55 2.28 -3.88
C GLU A 487 -7.64 3.03 -2.92
N GLU A 488 -7.80 4.35 -2.84
CA GLU A 488 -6.98 5.20 -1.98
C GLU A 488 -7.23 4.93 -0.50
N ALA A 489 -8.48 4.63 -0.13
CA ALA A 489 -8.83 4.24 1.24
C ALA A 489 -8.18 2.90 1.64
N ALA A 490 -8.18 1.89 0.75
CA ALA A 490 -7.48 0.63 0.98
C ALA A 490 -5.96 0.85 1.10
N GLY A 491 -5.38 1.78 0.33
CA GLY A 491 -3.97 2.17 0.44
C GLY A 491 -3.65 2.80 1.80
N GLY A 492 -4.51 3.69 2.29
CA GLY A 492 -4.37 4.26 3.63
C GLY A 492 -4.44 3.20 4.73
N LEU A 493 -5.39 2.25 4.64
CA LEU A 493 -5.49 1.13 5.57
C LEU A 493 -4.27 0.20 5.49
N TRP A 494 -3.71 -0.03 4.30
CA TRP A 494 -2.48 -0.80 4.15
C TRP A 494 -1.33 -0.14 4.90
N ASN A 495 -1.09 1.15 4.68
CA ASN A 495 0.00 1.86 5.36
C ASN A 495 -0.21 1.93 6.88
N LEU A 496 -1.44 2.15 7.35
CA LEU A 496 -1.75 2.15 8.78
C LEU A 496 -1.56 0.77 9.42
N SER A 497 -1.90 -0.32 8.72
CA SER A 497 -1.79 -1.70 9.21
C SER A 497 -0.35 -2.20 9.42
N VAL A 498 0.65 -1.44 8.96
CA VAL A 498 2.07 -1.70 9.27
C VAL A 498 2.33 -1.50 10.76
N GLY A 499 1.66 -0.55 11.41
CA GLY A 499 1.79 -0.32 12.86
C GLY A 499 0.97 -1.33 13.66
N GLU A 500 1.63 -2.07 14.57
CA GLU A 500 1.00 -3.09 15.41
C GLU A 500 -0.15 -2.51 16.26
N GLU A 501 0.01 -1.28 16.76
CA GLU A 501 -0.98 -0.58 17.56
C GLU A 501 -2.27 -0.22 16.79
N HIS A 502 -2.23 -0.19 15.45
CA HIS A 502 -3.38 0.20 14.63
C HIS A 502 -4.22 -0.99 14.15
N LYS A 503 -3.66 -2.21 14.11
CA LYS A 503 -4.33 -3.39 13.55
C LYS A 503 -5.67 -3.68 14.23
N GLY A 504 -5.70 -3.62 15.56
CA GLY A 504 -6.93 -3.80 16.34
C GLY A 504 -7.99 -2.74 16.04
N ALA A 505 -7.59 -1.47 15.92
CA ALA A 505 -8.50 -0.38 15.59
C ALA A 505 -9.05 -0.49 14.16
N ILE A 506 -8.24 -0.95 13.20
CA ILE A 506 -8.68 -1.22 11.82
C ILE A 506 -9.75 -2.32 11.80
N ALA A 507 -9.53 -3.39 12.56
CA ALA A 507 -10.49 -4.48 12.71
C ALA A 507 -11.80 -4.00 13.35
N GLU A 508 -11.72 -3.29 14.48
CA GLU A 508 -12.88 -2.74 15.21
C GLU A 508 -13.70 -1.74 14.37
N ALA A 509 -13.05 -0.96 13.50
CA ALA A 509 -13.70 -0.07 12.54
C ALA A 509 -14.40 -0.79 11.36
N GLY A 510 -14.33 -2.13 11.30
CA GLY A 510 -14.87 -2.94 10.20
C GLY A 510 -14.01 -2.90 8.93
N GLY A 511 -12.74 -2.50 9.05
CA GLY A 511 -11.80 -2.42 7.94
C GLY A 511 -11.54 -3.78 7.28
N VAL A 512 -11.40 -4.85 8.06
CA VAL A 512 -11.20 -6.21 7.53
C VAL A 512 -12.31 -6.60 6.57
N LYS A 513 -13.57 -6.46 7.00
CA LYS A 513 -14.74 -6.76 6.16
C LYS A 513 -14.77 -5.90 4.91
N ALA A 514 -14.50 -4.60 5.03
CA ALA A 514 -14.48 -3.69 3.89
C ALA A 514 -13.42 -4.10 2.84
N LEU A 515 -12.23 -4.49 3.27
CA LEU A 515 -11.14 -4.95 2.39
C LEU A 515 -11.48 -6.27 1.69
N VAL A 516 -12.11 -7.22 2.40
CA VAL A 516 -12.59 -8.47 1.79
C VAL A 516 -13.70 -8.21 0.77
N ASP A 517 -14.68 -7.39 1.11
CA ASP A 517 -15.78 -7.02 0.21
C ASP A 517 -15.25 -6.31 -1.05
N LEU A 518 -14.16 -5.52 -0.94
CA LEU A 518 -13.50 -4.88 -2.08
C LEU A 518 -12.92 -5.89 -3.07
N ILE A 519 -12.25 -6.93 -2.57
CA ILE A 519 -11.68 -7.99 -3.41
C ILE A 519 -12.78 -8.66 -4.24
N PHE A 520 -13.92 -8.97 -3.62
CA PHE A 520 -15.05 -9.55 -4.35
C PHE A 520 -15.67 -8.57 -5.35
N LYS A 521 -15.83 -7.30 -4.95
CA LYS A 521 -16.46 -6.26 -5.77
C LYS A 521 -15.69 -6.01 -7.06
N TRP A 522 -14.36 -6.00 -7.02
CA TRP A 522 -13.49 -5.67 -8.17
C TRP A 522 -12.52 -6.78 -8.55
N SER A 523 -13.00 -8.01 -8.53
CA SER A 523 -12.24 -9.22 -8.86
C SER A 523 -11.68 -9.30 -10.28
N SER A 524 -12.03 -8.38 -11.19
CA SER A 524 -11.55 -8.34 -12.58
C SER A 524 -11.14 -6.94 -13.02
N GLY A 525 -9.90 -6.78 -13.52
CA GLY A 525 -9.45 -5.59 -14.25
C GLY A 525 -8.96 -4.39 -13.42
N SER A 526 -8.58 -4.61 -12.15
CA SER A 526 -8.01 -3.56 -11.29
C SER A 526 -6.94 -4.11 -10.35
N ASP A 527 -5.67 -4.05 -10.77
CA ASP A 527 -4.51 -4.38 -9.94
C ASP A 527 -4.45 -3.51 -8.68
N GLY A 528 -4.51 -2.19 -8.82
CA GLY A 528 -4.22 -1.25 -7.74
C GLY A 528 -5.12 -1.38 -6.50
N VAL A 529 -6.41 -1.71 -6.67
CA VAL A 529 -7.29 -1.93 -5.51
C VAL A 529 -7.02 -3.29 -4.87
N LEU A 530 -6.90 -4.33 -5.70
CA LEU A 530 -6.74 -5.69 -5.22
C LEU A 530 -5.43 -5.85 -4.47
N GLU A 531 -4.36 -5.23 -4.96
CA GLU A 531 -3.06 -5.22 -4.31
C GLU A 531 -3.11 -4.50 -2.96
N ARG A 532 -3.68 -3.29 -2.91
CA ARG A 532 -3.81 -2.55 -1.65
C ARG A 532 -4.67 -3.28 -0.63
N ALA A 533 -5.77 -3.90 -1.07
CA ALA A 533 -6.63 -4.67 -0.19
C ALA A 533 -5.95 -5.93 0.33
N ALA A 534 -5.29 -6.71 -0.54
CA ALA A 534 -4.55 -7.91 -0.15
C ALA A 534 -3.35 -7.56 0.75
N GLY A 535 -2.64 -6.47 0.46
CA GLY A 535 -1.50 -5.99 1.25
C GLY A 535 -1.89 -5.59 2.67
N ALA A 536 -3.01 -4.87 2.83
CA ALA A 536 -3.58 -4.56 4.13
C ALA A 536 -4.01 -5.83 4.89
N LEU A 537 -4.72 -6.75 4.23
CA LEU A 537 -5.14 -8.02 4.83
C LEU A 537 -3.93 -8.89 5.25
N ALA A 538 -2.85 -8.87 4.47
CA ALA A 538 -1.63 -9.59 4.81
C ALA A 538 -0.96 -9.05 6.09
N ASN A 539 -0.92 -7.72 6.26
CA ASN A 539 -0.42 -7.10 7.49
C ASN A 539 -1.30 -7.41 8.70
N LEU A 540 -2.64 -7.34 8.51
CA LEU A 540 -3.61 -7.68 9.56
C LEU A 540 -3.53 -9.16 9.94
N ALA A 541 -3.33 -10.07 8.98
CA ALA A 541 -3.19 -11.51 9.23
C ALA A 541 -1.94 -11.88 10.04
N ALA A 542 -0.94 -11.00 10.15
CA ALA A 542 0.23 -11.22 10.99
C ALA A 542 -0.09 -11.12 12.49
N ASP A 543 -1.17 -10.43 12.88
CA ASP A 543 -1.67 -10.40 14.25
C ASP A 543 -2.67 -11.55 14.49
N ASP A 544 -2.56 -12.25 15.63
CA ASP A 544 -3.37 -13.44 15.91
C ASP A 544 -4.88 -13.12 15.95
N LYS A 545 -5.29 -12.07 16.68
CA LYS A 545 -6.71 -11.69 16.80
C LYS A 545 -7.28 -11.25 15.45
N CYS A 546 -6.56 -10.40 14.73
CA CYS A 546 -6.99 -9.91 13.42
C CYS A 546 -7.01 -11.03 12.37
N SER A 547 -6.08 -12.01 12.44
CA SER A 547 -6.07 -13.16 11.53
C SER A 547 -7.37 -13.96 11.60
N MET A 548 -7.94 -14.16 12.79
CA MET A 548 -9.23 -14.83 12.96
C MET A 548 -10.36 -14.03 12.31
N GLU A 549 -10.35 -12.70 12.45
CA GLU A 549 -11.37 -11.85 11.83
C GLU A 549 -11.27 -11.88 10.30
N VAL A 550 -10.05 -11.86 9.75
CA VAL A 550 -9.82 -12.02 8.30
C VAL A 550 -10.44 -13.34 7.81
N ALA A 551 -10.22 -14.45 8.53
CA ALA A 551 -10.83 -15.73 8.19
C ALA A 551 -12.36 -15.70 8.29
N LEU A 552 -12.93 -15.18 9.39
CA LEU A 552 -14.37 -15.09 9.62
C LEU A 552 -15.08 -14.18 8.61
N ALA A 553 -14.41 -13.15 8.10
CA ALA A 553 -14.94 -12.25 7.08
C ALA A 553 -14.97 -12.88 5.67
N GLY A 554 -14.44 -14.09 5.48
CA GLY A 554 -14.31 -14.75 4.17
C GLY A 554 -13.01 -14.41 3.44
N GLY A 555 -12.01 -13.88 4.16
CA GLY A 555 -10.73 -13.46 3.59
C GLY A 555 -9.92 -14.62 2.98
N VAL A 556 -9.97 -15.82 3.56
CA VAL A 556 -9.31 -17.01 3.00
C VAL A 556 -9.78 -17.27 1.56
N HIS A 557 -11.10 -17.33 1.35
CA HIS A 557 -11.68 -17.53 0.02
C HIS A 557 -11.29 -16.41 -0.95
N ALA A 558 -11.38 -15.15 -0.50
CA ALA A 558 -11.02 -13.98 -1.31
C ALA A 558 -9.55 -14.02 -1.79
N LEU A 559 -8.62 -14.32 -0.87
CA LEU A 559 -7.18 -14.38 -1.13
C LEU A 559 -6.81 -15.57 -2.02
N VAL A 560 -7.43 -16.74 -1.82
CA VAL A 560 -7.25 -17.89 -2.72
C VAL A 560 -7.76 -17.57 -4.13
N MET A 561 -8.89 -16.88 -4.24
CA MET A 561 -9.44 -16.47 -5.53
C MET A 561 -8.47 -15.52 -6.27
N LEU A 562 -7.80 -14.60 -5.55
CA LEU A 562 -6.76 -13.73 -6.12
C LEU A 562 -5.51 -14.51 -6.54
N ALA A 563 -4.99 -15.38 -5.66
CA ALA A 563 -3.83 -16.21 -5.96
C ALA A 563 -4.04 -17.09 -7.21
N ARG A 564 -5.27 -17.56 -7.44
CA ARG A 564 -5.65 -18.42 -8.58
C ARG A 564 -5.85 -17.66 -9.88
N ASN A 565 -6.60 -16.56 -9.84
CA ASN A 565 -7.20 -15.97 -11.03
C ASN A 565 -6.55 -14.65 -11.44
N CYS A 566 -5.85 -13.97 -10.52
CA CYS A 566 -5.18 -12.72 -10.83
C CYS A 566 -3.94 -12.97 -11.69
N LYS A 567 -3.61 -12.01 -12.56
CA LYS A 567 -2.41 -12.04 -13.42
C LYS A 567 -1.34 -11.04 -13.01
N PHE A 568 -1.66 -10.17 -12.04
CA PHE A 568 -0.78 -9.13 -11.57
C PHE A 568 0.06 -9.66 -10.41
N GLU A 569 1.37 -9.59 -10.56
CA GLU A 569 2.34 -10.16 -9.64
C GLU A 569 2.24 -9.55 -8.24
N GLY A 570 2.06 -8.22 -8.12
CA GLY A 570 1.90 -7.55 -6.83
C GLY A 570 0.70 -8.08 -6.06
N VAL A 571 -0.44 -8.27 -6.74
CA VAL A 571 -1.64 -8.86 -6.15
C VAL A 571 -1.41 -10.32 -5.71
N GLN A 572 -0.75 -11.12 -6.55
CA GLN A 572 -0.44 -12.52 -6.23
C GLN A 572 0.52 -12.63 -5.05
N GLU A 573 1.53 -11.77 -4.99
CA GLU A 573 2.49 -11.71 -3.89
C GLU A 573 1.78 -11.36 -2.58
N GLN A 574 1.00 -10.28 -2.55
CA GLN A 574 0.27 -9.88 -1.34
C GLN A 574 -0.77 -10.94 -0.92
N ALA A 575 -1.42 -11.61 -1.88
CA ALA A 575 -2.36 -12.70 -1.57
C ALA A 575 -1.64 -13.92 -0.97
N ALA A 576 -0.52 -14.35 -1.55
CA ALA A 576 0.29 -15.45 -1.01
C ALA A 576 0.84 -15.10 0.38
N ARG A 577 1.31 -13.85 0.58
CA ARG A 577 1.79 -13.35 1.88
C ARG A 577 0.70 -13.40 2.94
N ALA A 578 -0.52 -12.98 2.60
CA ALA A 578 -1.67 -13.06 3.51
C ALA A 578 -2.00 -14.50 3.89
N LEU A 579 -2.00 -15.42 2.92
CA LEU A 579 -2.23 -16.85 3.18
C LEU A 579 -1.11 -17.46 4.04
N ALA A 580 0.14 -17.07 3.83
CA ALA A 580 1.26 -17.48 4.66
C ALA A 580 1.10 -17.02 6.11
N ASN A 581 0.71 -15.76 6.33
CA ASN A 581 0.48 -15.21 7.66
C ASN A 581 -0.73 -15.86 8.36
N LEU A 582 -1.81 -16.11 7.63
CA LEU A 582 -2.97 -16.86 8.16
C LEU A 582 -2.58 -18.28 8.60
N ALA A 583 -1.67 -18.93 7.88
CA ALA A 583 -1.19 -20.27 8.21
C ALA A 583 -0.12 -20.30 9.32
N ALA A 584 0.50 -19.17 9.66
CA ALA A 584 1.65 -19.10 10.58
C ALA A 584 1.30 -19.35 12.06
N HIS A 585 0.03 -19.17 12.44
CA HIS A 585 -0.40 -19.23 13.85
C HIS A 585 -0.60 -20.66 14.40
N GLY A 586 -0.27 -21.71 13.63
CA GLY A 586 -0.23 -23.10 14.11
C GLY A 586 -1.53 -23.56 14.80
N ASP A 587 -1.41 -24.16 15.99
CA ASP A 587 -2.53 -24.65 16.82
C ASP A 587 -3.29 -23.53 17.56
N SER A 588 -2.82 -22.27 17.52
CA SER A 588 -3.45 -21.15 18.24
C SER A 588 -4.85 -20.83 17.69
N ASN A 589 -5.07 -21.07 16.40
CA ASN A 589 -6.36 -20.89 15.75
C ASN A 589 -6.56 -21.90 14.60
N SER A 590 -7.74 -21.90 13.99
CA SER A 590 -8.10 -22.86 12.92
C SER A 590 -7.74 -22.39 11.50
N ASN A 591 -6.99 -21.27 11.36
CA ASN A 591 -6.75 -20.65 10.05
C ASN A 591 -5.85 -21.50 9.15
N ASN A 592 -4.83 -22.17 9.71
CA ASN A 592 -3.99 -23.09 8.94
C ASN A 592 -4.82 -24.20 8.27
N ALA A 593 -5.74 -24.80 9.04
CA ALA A 593 -6.68 -25.79 8.52
C ALA A 593 -7.67 -25.18 7.51
N ALA A 594 -8.18 -23.98 7.77
CA ALA A 594 -9.09 -23.30 6.85
C ALA A 594 -8.45 -23.01 5.49
N VAL A 595 -7.20 -22.53 5.47
CA VAL A 595 -6.45 -22.29 4.23
C VAL A 595 -6.19 -23.60 3.49
N GLY A 596 -5.74 -24.66 4.19
CA GLY A 596 -5.47 -25.95 3.57
C GLY A 596 -6.71 -26.68 3.02
N GLN A 597 -7.89 -26.40 3.57
CA GLN A 597 -9.17 -26.98 3.14
C GLN A 597 -9.88 -26.14 2.07
N GLU A 598 -9.46 -24.89 1.86
CA GLU A 598 -10.06 -24.03 0.83
C GLU A 598 -9.79 -24.59 -0.56
N ALA A 599 -10.85 -24.72 -1.36
CA ALA A 599 -10.78 -25.40 -2.64
C ALA A 599 -9.79 -24.72 -3.60
N GLY A 600 -8.80 -25.47 -4.06
CA GLY A 600 -7.79 -24.99 -5.01
C GLY A 600 -6.70 -24.10 -4.39
N ALA A 601 -6.65 -23.94 -3.06
CA ALA A 601 -5.64 -23.12 -2.40
C ALA A 601 -4.24 -23.71 -2.58
N LEU A 602 -4.08 -25.01 -2.32
CA LEU A 602 -2.78 -25.69 -2.40
C LEU A 602 -2.28 -25.73 -3.85
N GLU A 603 -3.14 -26.04 -4.81
CA GLU A 603 -2.81 -26.04 -6.24
C GLU A 603 -2.38 -24.64 -6.71
N ALA A 604 -3.04 -23.59 -6.21
CA ALA A 604 -2.65 -22.21 -6.51
C ALA A 604 -1.25 -21.88 -5.99
N LEU A 605 -0.99 -22.17 -4.71
CA LEU A 605 0.29 -21.90 -4.08
C LEU A 605 1.41 -22.70 -4.76
N VAL A 606 1.17 -23.98 -5.08
CA VAL A 606 2.11 -24.80 -5.85
C VAL A 606 2.37 -24.20 -7.24
N GLN A 607 1.35 -23.74 -7.95
CA GLN A 607 1.52 -23.06 -9.24
C GLN A 607 2.34 -21.77 -9.11
N LEU A 608 2.12 -20.97 -8.07
CA LEU A 608 2.82 -19.71 -7.82
C LEU A 608 4.31 -19.88 -7.52
N THR A 609 4.76 -21.04 -7.02
CA THR A 609 6.20 -21.35 -6.88
C THR A 609 6.94 -21.37 -8.22
N ARG A 610 6.22 -21.46 -9.35
CA ARG A 610 6.76 -21.41 -10.71
C ARG A 610 6.63 -20.03 -11.37
N SER A 611 6.23 -19.00 -10.62
CA SER A 611 6.12 -17.62 -11.12
C SER A 611 7.47 -17.09 -11.61
N LEU A 612 7.46 -16.15 -12.55
CA LEU A 612 8.67 -15.43 -12.97
C LEU A 612 9.16 -14.43 -11.92
N HIS A 613 8.27 -13.99 -11.02
CA HIS A 613 8.56 -12.98 -10.00
C HIS A 613 9.03 -13.63 -8.69
N GLU A 614 10.14 -13.13 -8.16
CA GLU A 614 10.79 -13.71 -6.97
C GLU A 614 9.93 -13.59 -5.70
N GLY A 615 9.34 -12.41 -5.44
CA GLY A 615 8.48 -12.19 -4.28
C GLY A 615 7.28 -13.13 -4.23
N VAL A 616 6.61 -13.33 -5.37
CA VAL A 616 5.52 -14.31 -5.51
C VAL A 616 5.97 -15.73 -5.14
N ARG A 617 7.14 -16.18 -5.64
CA ARG A 617 7.67 -17.51 -5.31
C ARG A 617 8.00 -17.64 -3.82
N GLN A 618 8.57 -16.59 -3.22
CA GLN A 618 8.97 -16.57 -1.82
C GLN A 618 7.77 -16.72 -0.90
N GLU A 619 6.72 -15.92 -1.14
CA GLU A 619 5.52 -15.95 -0.30
C GLU A 619 4.71 -17.24 -0.51
N ALA A 620 4.67 -17.77 -1.75
CA ALA A 620 4.06 -19.07 -2.01
C ALA A 620 4.77 -20.22 -1.30
N ALA A 621 6.11 -20.27 -1.35
CA ALA A 621 6.89 -21.27 -0.62
C ALA A 621 6.72 -21.12 0.89
N GLY A 622 6.67 -19.90 1.41
CA GLY A 622 6.40 -19.64 2.83
C GLY A 622 5.02 -20.09 3.28
N ALA A 623 3.98 -19.87 2.46
CA ALA A 623 2.65 -20.38 2.75
C ALA A 623 2.63 -21.91 2.81
N LEU A 624 3.27 -22.59 1.84
CA LEU A 624 3.37 -24.05 1.82
C LEU A 624 4.16 -24.60 3.02
N TRP A 625 5.22 -23.90 3.44
CA TRP A 625 5.95 -24.24 4.64
C TRP A 625 5.05 -24.17 5.88
N ASN A 626 4.36 -23.05 6.10
CA ASN A 626 3.46 -22.92 7.25
C ASN A 626 2.31 -23.95 7.22
N LEU A 627 1.74 -24.22 6.05
CA LEU A 627 0.67 -25.22 5.89
C LEU A 627 1.16 -26.65 6.17
N SER A 628 2.44 -26.94 5.94
CA SER A 628 3.02 -28.27 6.18
C SER A 628 3.10 -28.66 7.67
N PHE A 629 2.80 -27.75 8.60
CA PHE A 629 2.70 -28.12 10.01
C PHE A 629 1.46 -28.98 10.34
N ASP A 630 0.43 -29.01 9.47
CA ASP A 630 -0.71 -29.94 9.58
C ASP A 630 -0.49 -31.18 8.69
N ASP A 631 -0.63 -32.38 9.29
CA ASP A 631 -0.42 -33.68 8.63
C ASP A 631 -1.26 -33.87 7.37
N ARG A 632 -2.53 -33.45 7.38
CA ARG A 632 -3.44 -33.58 6.24
C ARG A 632 -3.03 -32.65 5.11
N ASN A 633 -2.59 -31.44 5.46
CA ASN A 633 -2.09 -30.47 4.50
C ASN A 633 -0.79 -30.97 3.85
N ARG A 634 0.10 -31.65 4.58
CA ARG A 634 1.33 -32.24 3.99
C ARG A 634 1.04 -33.24 2.88
N GLU A 635 0.04 -34.10 3.08
CA GLU A 635 -0.37 -35.08 2.06
C GLU A 635 -1.05 -34.37 0.88
N ALA A 636 -1.95 -33.41 1.15
CA ALA A 636 -2.65 -32.67 0.11
C ALA A 636 -1.70 -31.81 -0.74
N ILE A 637 -0.67 -31.20 -0.14
CA ILE A 637 0.38 -30.47 -0.87
C ILE A 637 1.14 -31.41 -1.81
N ALA A 638 1.48 -32.61 -1.35
CA ALA A 638 2.15 -33.60 -2.19
C ALA A 638 1.27 -34.05 -3.36
N VAL A 639 -0.02 -34.32 -3.12
CA VAL A 639 -1.00 -34.67 -4.17
C VAL A 639 -1.16 -33.55 -5.21
N ALA A 640 -1.04 -32.28 -4.80
CA ALA A 640 -1.07 -31.12 -5.70
C ALA A 640 0.22 -30.93 -6.53
N GLY A 641 1.22 -31.81 -6.41
CA GLY A 641 2.52 -31.70 -7.09
C GLY A 641 3.50 -30.76 -6.38
N GLY A 642 3.29 -30.49 -5.09
CA GLY A 642 4.13 -29.57 -4.32
C GLY A 642 5.56 -30.03 -4.11
N VAL A 643 5.80 -31.34 -4.00
CA VAL A 643 7.16 -31.90 -3.86
C VAL A 643 8.01 -31.56 -5.09
N GLU A 644 7.52 -31.88 -6.29
CA GLU A 644 8.21 -31.63 -7.56
C GLU A 644 8.46 -30.13 -7.77
N ALA A 645 7.45 -29.30 -7.47
CA ALA A 645 7.53 -27.85 -7.63
C ALA A 645 8.56 -27.22 -6.67
N LEU A 646 8.59 -27.63 -5.40
CA LEU A 646 9.53 -27.11 -4.41
C LEU A 646 10.96 -27.60 -4.64
N VAL A 647 11.14 -28.83 -5.13
CA VAL A 647 12.47 -29.33 -5.54
C VAL A 647 12.99 -28.51 -6.73
N ALA A 648 12.16 -28.25 -7.74
CA ALA A 648 12.53 -27.39 -8.86
C ALA A 648 12.83 -25.95 -8.41
N LEU A 649 12.07 -25.43 -7.43
CA LEU A 649 12.34 -24.12 -6.84
C LEU A 649 13.70 -24.09 -6.15
N ALA A 650 14.00 -25.08 -5.29
CA ALA A 650 15.29 -25.20 -4.61
C ALA A 650 16.47 -25.32 -5.59
N GLN A 651 16.28 -26.02 -6.72
CA GLN A 651 17.28 -26.10 -7.80
C GLN A 651 17.55 -24.73 -8.45
N SER A 652 16.48 -23.97 -8.73
CA SER A 652 16.58 -22.71 -9.47
C SER A 652 16.96 -21.49 -8.60
N CYS A 653 16.76 -21.55 -7.27
CA CYS A 653 16.94 -20.41 -6.36
C CYS A 653 18.38 -20.26 -5.81
N ALA A 654 19.36 -21.00 -6.31
CA ALA A 654 20.74 -20.94 -5.81
C ALA A 654 21.38 -19.54 -5.83
N ASN A 655 20.95 -18.67 -6.75
CA ASN A 655 21.40 -17.27 -6.87
C ASN A 655 20.31 -16.25 -6.51
N ALA A 656 19.18 -16.69 -5.94
CA ALA A 656 18.10 -15.81 -5.51
C ALA A 656 18.38 -15.20 -4.13
N SER A 657 17.47 -14.37 -3.62
CA SER A 657 17.56 -13.84 -2.25
C SER A 657 17.60 -14.95 -1.20
N PRO A 658 18.28 -14.70 -0.05
CA PRO A 658 18.26 -15.62 1.09
C PRO A 658 16.84 -15.95 1.56
N GLY A 659 15.91 -14.99 1.50
CA GLY A 659 14.51 -15.21 1.86
C GLY A 659 13.83 -16.28 0.99
N LEU A 660 13.99 -16.24 -0.33
CA LEU A 660 13.44 -17.28 -1.20
C LEU A 660 14.09 -18.65 -0.93
N GLN A 661 15.42 -18.67 -0.73
CA GLN A 661 16.17 -19.89 -0.44
C GLN A 661 15.70 -20.57 0.85
N GLU A 662 15.56 -19.78 1.92
CA GLU A 662 15.06 -20.21 3.21
C GLU A 662 13.65 -20.76 3.10
N ARG A 663 12.72 -20.03 2.46
CA ARG A 663 11.33 -20.48 2.31
C ARG A 663 11.21 -21.77 1.49
N ALA A 664 12.04 -21.93 0.45
CA ALA A 664 12.08 -23.16 -0.36
C ALA A 664 12.62 -24.36 0.45
N ALA A 665 13.75 -24.19 1.15
CA ALA A 665 14.32 -25.23 2.00
C ALA A 665 13.41 -25.57 3.19
N GLY A 666 12.80 -24.55 3.81
CA GLY A 666 11.84 -24.70 4.91
C GLY A 666 10.59 -25.46 4.49
N ALA A 667 10.02 -25.17 3.31
CA ALA A 667 8.88 -25.93 2.79
C ALA A 667 9.22 -27.41 2.56
N LEU A 668 10.40 -27.70 1.99
CA LEU A 668 10.88 -29.09 1.84
C LEU A 668 11.14 -29.75 3.20
N TRP A 669 11.67 -29.00 4.17
CA TRP A 669 11.88 -29.47 5.53
C TRP A 669 10.55 -29.88 6.18
N GLY A 670 9.53 -29.01 6.13
CA GLY A 670 8.21 -29.30 6.67
C GLY A 670 7.54 -30.52 6.00
N LEU A 671 7.62 -30.63 4.67
CA LEU A 671 7.09 -31.80 3.95
C LEU A 671 7.84 -33.09 4.29
N SER A 672 9.16 -33.04 4.47
CA SER A 672 10.03 -34.20 4.73
C SER A 672 9.76 -34.92 6.06
N VAL A 673 8.95 -34.32 6.95
CA VAL A 673 8.48 -34.99 8.18
C VAL A 673 7.60 -36.21 7.86
N SER A 674 6.93 -36.22 6.70
CA SER A 674 6.21 -37.41 6.21
C SER A 674 7.19 -38.38 5.54
N GLU A 675 7.12 -39.66 5.89
CA GLU A 675 7.97 -40.70 5.28
C GLU A 675 7.77 -40.78 3.75
N ALA A 676 6.52 -40.74 3.28
CA ALA A 676 6.20 -40.78 1.86
C ALA A 676 6.80 -39.57 1.11
N ASN A 677 6.65 -38.38 1.68
CA ASN A 677 7.20 -37.16 1.08
C ASN A 677 8.73 -37.14 1.15
N SER A 678 9.34 -37.60 2.24
CA SER A 678 10.80 -37.74 2.36
C SER A 678 11.37 -38.60 1.24
N ILE A 679 10.75 -39.75 0.96
CA ILE A 679 11.14 -40.62 -0.16
C ILE A 679 10.98 -39.90 -1.50
N ALA A 680 9.84 -39.25 -1.73
CA ALA A 680 9.54 -38.52 -2.96
C ALA A 680 10.54 -37.38 -3.22
N ILE A 681 10.84 -36.55 -2.22
CA ILE A 681 11.83 -35.46 -2.32
C ILE A 681 13.19 -35.98 -2.80
N GLY A 682 13.63 -37.12 -2.27
CA GLY A 682 14.87 -37.73 -2.71
C GLY A 682 14.80 -38.27 -4.14
N GLN A 683 13.67 -38.87 -4.54
CA GLN A 683 13.46 -39.42 -5.89
C GLN A 683 13.42 -38.33 -6.96
N GLU A 684 12.85 -37.17 -6.63
CA GLU A 684 12.81 -35.98 -7.50
C GLU A 684 14.14 -35.22 -7.58
N GLY A 685 15.20 -35.69 -6.90
CA GLY A 685 16.52 -35.05 -6.92
C GLY A 685 16.62 -33.80 -6.03
N GLY A 686 15.87 -33.76 -4.92
CA GLY A 686 15.90 -32.66 -3.96
C GLY A 686 17.15 -32.61 -3.07
N VAL A 687 17.96 -33.67 -3.02
CA VAL A 687 19.14 -33.77 -2.14
C VAL A 687 20.24 -32.77 -2.53
N ALA A 688 20.66 -32.75 -3.80
CA ALA A 688 21.74 -31.87 -4.27
C ALA A 688 21.45 -30.37 -4.06
N PRO A 689 20.24 -29.86 -4.37
CA PRO A 689 19.85 -28.49 -4.06
C PRO A 689 19.94 -28.17 -2.57
N LEU A 690 19.44 -29.07 -1.70
CA LEU A 690 19.51 -28.87 -0.25
C LEU A 690 20.96 -28.88 0.25
N ILE A 691 21.85 -29.69 -0.32
CA ILE A 691 23.29 -29.64 -0.03
C ILE A 691 23.90 -28.29 -0.45
N ALA A 692 23.49 -27.74 -1.60
CA ALA A 692 23.96 -26.43 -2.05
C ALA A 692 23.49 -25.31 -1.11
N LEU A 693 22.21 -25.32 -0.71
CA LEU A 693 21.65 -24.37 0.24
C LEU A 693 22.27 -24.49 1.64
N ALA A 694 22.61 -25.71 2.07
CA ALA A 694 23.35 -25.96 3.31
C ALA A 694 24.76 -25.35 3.32
N ARG A 695 25.30 -24.95 2.16
CA ARG A 695 26.58 -24.22 2.05
C ARG A 695 26.40 -22.70 1.99
N SER A 696 25.17 -22.20 2.12
CA SER A 696 24.91 -20.77 2.14
C SER A 696 25.57 -20.10 3.35
N GLU A 697 26.03 -18.88 3.15
CA GLU A 697 26.55 -18.03 4.24
C GLU A 697 25.41 -17.46 5.12
N ALA A 698 24.17 -17.48 4.62
CA ALA A 698 23.00 -17.04 5.38
C ALA A 698 22.57 -18.12 6.40
N GLU A 699 22.48 -17.72 7.67
CA GLU A 699 22.19 -18.60 8.80
C GLU A 699 20.86 -19.33 8.65
N ASP A 700 19.78 -18.59 8.36
CA ASP A 700 18.42 -19.16 8.22
C ASP A 700 18.33 -20.16 7.05
N VAL A 701 19.04 -19.88 5.95
CA VAL A 701 19.06 -20.75 4.76
C VAL A 701 19.74 -22.07 5.06
N HIS A 702 20.94 -22.04 5.66
CA HIS A 702 21.63 -23.28 5.93
C HIS A 702 21.01 -24.07 7.09
N GLU A 703 20.30 -23.40 8.01
CA GLU A 703 19.59 -24.07 9.10
C GLU A 703 18.39 -24.86 8.55
N THR A 704 17.54 -24.22 7.76
CA THR A 704 16.39 -24.88 7.12
C THR A 704 16.83 -26.01 6.20
N ALA A 705 17.90 -25.82 5.43
CA ALA A 705 18.48 -26.87 4.59
C ALA A 705 19.05 -28.05 5.40
N ALA A 706 19.75 -27.78 6.51
CA ALA A 706 20.25 -28.81 7.41
C ALA A 706 19.09 -29.60 8.06
N GLY A 707 18.00 -28.92 8.42
CA GLY A 707 16.78 -29.56 8.93
C GLY A 707 16.14 -30.50 7.92
N ALA A 708 16.01 -30.07 6.66
CA ALA A 708 15.54 -30.93 5.58
C ALA A 708 16.45 -32.15 5.39
N LEU A 709 17.77 -31.95 5.32
CA LEU A 709 18.74 -33.04 5.17
C LEU A 709 18.72 -34.02 6.35
N TRP A 710 18.49 -33.54 7.57
CA TRP A 710 18.32 -34.40 8.75
C TRP A 710 17.10 -35.31 8.62
N ASN A 711 15.94 -34.77 8.24
CA ASN A 711 14.74 -35.56 8.01
C ASN A 711 14.92 -36.56 6.85
N LEU A 712 15.55 -36.13 5.75
CA LEU A 712 15.84 -37.00 4.60
C LEU A 712 16.80 -38.13 4.95
N ALA A 713 17.83 -37.87 5.77
CA ALA A 713 18.76 -38.87 6.27
C ALA A 713 18.08 -39.95 7.13
N PHE A 714 16.84 -39.73 7.56
CA PHE A 714 16.06 -40.77 8.23
C PHE A 714 15.85 -41.98 7.30
N ASN A 715 15.62 -41.76 6.00
CA ASN A 715 15.48 -42.83 5.02
C ASN A 715 16.86 -43.33 4.52
N PRO A 716 17.16 -44.64 4.56
CA PRO A 716 18.46 -45.16 4.13
C PRO A 716 18.85 -44.87 2.67
N GLY A 717 17.88 -44.87 1.75
CA GLY A 717 18.11 -44.57 0.34
C GLY A 717 18.47 -43.10 0.12
N ASN A 718 17.79 -42.19 0.81
CA ASN A 718 18.15 -40.77 0.80
C ASN A 718 19.48 -40.52 1.51
N ALA A 719 19.77 -41.21 2.62
CA ALA A 719 21.06 -41.12 3.29
C ALA A 719 22.22 -41.49 2.35
N LEU A 720 22.04 -42.54 1.53
CA LEU A 720 23.02 -42.92 0.50
C LEU A 720 23.19 -41.82 -0.57
N ARG A 721 22.08 -41.25 -1.08
CA ARG A 721 22.12 -40.11 -2.02
C ARG A 721 22.87 -38.90 -1.45
N ILE A 722 22.64 -38.56 -0.17
CA ILE A 722 23.36 -37.47 0.51
C ILE A 722 24.87 -37.74 0.50
N VAL A 723 25.31 -38.98 0.66
CA VAL A 723 26.73 -39.35 0.57
C VAL A 723 27.25 -39.22 -0.86
N GLU A 724 26.51 -39.78 -1.84
CA GLU A 724 26.89 -39.78 -3.27
C GLU A 724 27.01 -38.37 -3.86
N GLU A 725 26.17 -37.44 -3.41
CA GLU A 725 26.12 -36.05 -3.88
C GLU A 725 27.05 -35.11 -3.09
N GLY A 726 27.85 -35.63 -2.17
CA GLY A 726 28.84 -34.85 -1.43
C GLY A 726 28.24 -34.00 -0.30
N GLY A 727 27.17 -34.48 0.32
CA GLY A 727 26.53 -33.85 1.48
C GLY A 727 27.31 -34.04 2.77
N VAL A 728 28.12 -35.10 2.92
CA VAL A 728 28.92 -35.33 4.13
C VAL A 728 29.90 -34.19 4.42
N PRO A 729 30.73 -33.71 3.45
CA PRO A 729 31.55 -32.53 3.67
C PRO A 729 30.74 -31.29 4.07
N ALA A 730 29.61 -31.02 3.41
CA ALA A 730 28.78 -29.86 3.68
C ALA A 730 28.21 -29.88 5.12
N LEU A 731 27.68 -31.02 5.55
CA LEU A 731 27.16 -31.21 6.90
C LEU A 731 28.28 -31.17 7.96
N VAL A 732 29.48 -31.68 7.63
CA VAL A 732 30.65 -31.60 8.50
C VAL A 732 31.11 -30.16 8.70
N ASP A 733 31.15 -29.38 7.62
CA ASP A 733 31.48 -27.96 7.66
C ASP A 733 30.46 -27.23 8.54
N LEU A 734 29.16 -27.38 8.27
CA LEU A 734 28.10 -26.79 9.11
C LEU A 734 28.22 -27.17 10.58
N CYS A 735 28.38 -28.46 10.89
CA CYS A 735 28.53 -28.98 12.24
C CYS A 735 29.71 -28.34 13.02
N SER A 736 30.74 -27.91 12.29
CA SER A 736 32.00 -27.42 12.87
C SER A 736 32.10 -25.91 12.91
N SER A 737 31.63 -25.22 11.86
CA SER A 737 31.90 -23.80 11.63
C SER A 737 30.67 -22.91 11.64
N SER A 738 29.43 -23.45 11.63
CA SER A 738 28.24 -22.61 11.68
C SER A 738 28.15 -21.87 13.02
N VAL A 739 27.64 -20.64 12.98
CA VAL A 739 27.33 -19.84 14.18
C VAL A 739 26.02 -20.30 14.83
N SER A 740 25.08 -20.85 14.04
CA SER A 740 23.83 -21.40 14.54
C SER A 740 24.09 -22.71 15.28
N LYS A 741 23.79 -22.72 16.60
CA LYS A 741 23.81 -23.95 17.39
C LYS A 741 22.82 -24.97 16.84
N MET A 742 21.71 -24.51 16.28
CA MET A 742 20.65 -25.34 15.76
C MET A 742 21.05 -26.00 14.44
N ALA A 743 21.65 -25.25 13.50
CA ALA A 743 22.21 -25.81 12.27
C ALA A 743 23.29 -26.86 12.57
N ARG A 744 24.18 -26.57 13.53
CA ARG A 744 25.19 -27.54 14.00
C ARG A 744 24.56 -28.81 14.56
N PHE A 745 23.50 -28.65 15.36
CA PHE A 745 22.75 -29.75 15.94
C PHE A 745 22.09 -30.61 14.85
N MET A 746 21.31 -30.01 13.95
CA MET A 746 20.66 -30.72 12.84
C MET A 746 21.69 -31.43 11.94
N ALA A 747 22.82 -30.79 11.62
CA ALA A 747 23.88 -31.41 10.84
C ALA A 747 24.51 -32.62 11.56
N ALA A 748 24.75 -32.52 12.87
CA ALA A 748 25.23 -33.65 13.67
C ALA A 748 24.22 -34.81 13.71
N LEU A 749 22.92 -34.53 13.81
CA LEU A 749 21.87 -35.55 13.79
C LEU A 749 21.75 -36.21 12.40
N ALA A 750 21.84 -35.44 11.32
CA ALA A 750 21.87 -35.96 9.96
C ALA A 750 23.03 -36.94 9.77
N LEU A 751 24.25 -36.52 10.12
CA LEU A 751 25.45 -37.37 10.06
C LEU A 751 25.32 -38.62 10.95
N ALA A 752 24.72 -38.50 12.13
CA ALA A 752 24.50 -39.62 13.03
C ALA A 752 23.52 -40.64 12.44
N TYR A 753 22.41 -40.20 11.83
CA TYR A 753 21.48 -41.07 11.12
C TYR A 753 22.11 -41.73 9.90
N MET A 754 22.93 -41.02 9.14
CA MET A 754 23.62 -41.59 7.98
C MET A 754 24.53 -42.76 8.39
N PHE A 755 25.25 -42.66 9.50
CA PHE A 755 26.28 -43.62 9.87
C PHE A 755 25.94 -44.52 11.07
N ASP A 756 24.65 -44.68 11.41
CA ASP A 756 24.19 -45.56 12.49
C ASP A 756 24.17 -47.06 12.14
N GLY A 757 24.48 -47.40 10.90
CA GLY A 757 24.58 -48.77 10.38
C GLY A 757 23.47 -49.17 9.41
N ARG A 758 22.32 -48.48 9.42
CA ARG A 758 21.16 -48.86 8.58
C ARG A 758 21.38 -48.60 7.09
N MET A 759 22.14 -47.55 6.77
CA MET A 759 22.54 -47.27 5.38
C MET A 759 23.43 -48.38 4.82
N ASP A 760 24.30 -48.96 5.64
CA ASP A 760 25.22 -50.02 5.22
C ASP A 760 24.47 -51.30 4.85
N GLU A 761 23.47 -51.66 5.66
CA GLU A 761 22.56 -52.78 5.37
C GLU A 761 21.80 -52.55 4.05
N PHE A 762 21.34 -51.32 3.80
CA PHE A 762 20.65 -50.96 2.56
C PHE A 762 21.57 -50.99 1.33
N ALA A 763 22.77 -50.42 1.43
CA ALA A 763 23.77 -50.39 0.36
C ALA A 763 24.21 -51.80 -0.06
N LEU A 764 24.26 -52.75 0.88
CA LEU A 764 24.55 -54.16 0.58
C LEU A 764 23.43 -54.85 -0.22
N ILE A 765 22.18 -54.42 -0.07
CA ILE A 765 21.01 -54.99 -0.77
C ILE A 765 20.83 -54.39 -2.18
N GLY A 766 21.16 -53.10 -2.37
CA GLY A 766 20.90 -52.34 -3.59
C GLY A 766 21.86 -52.55 -4.78
N THR A 767 22.90 -53.38 -4.65
CA THR A 767 23.95 -53.55 -5.68
C THR A 767 23.59 -54.51 -6.83
N SER A 768 22.32 -54.88 -7.01
CA SER A 768 21.91 -55.88 -8.02
C SER A 768 21.21 -55.35 -9.28
N THR A 769 20.88 -54.06 -9.42
CA THR A 769 20.31 -53.53 -10.67
C THR A 769 20.74 -52.09 -10.98
N GLU A 770 21.49 -51.97 -12.08
CA GLU A 770 21.75 -50.81 -12.97
C GLU A 770 22.46 -49.53 -12.46
N SER A 771 23.70 -49.40 -12.95
CA SER A 771 24.40 -48.20 -13.43
C SER A 771 25.57 -47.62 -12.59
N ILE A 772 26.77 -47.74 -13.19
CA ILE A 772 27.97 -46.88 -13.14
C ILE A 772 28.22 -46.14 -11.80
N SER A 773 28.70 -46.87 -10.80
CA SER A 773 29.12 -46.32 -9.51
C SER A 773 30.44 -45.55 -9.61
N LYS A 774 30.40 -44.23 -9.32
CA LYS A 774 31.55 -43.58 -8.66
C LYS A 774 31.79 -44.37 -7.36
N SER A 775 32.97 -44.93 -7.15
CA SER A 775 33.29 -45.63 -5.89
C SER A 775 33.28 -44.63 -4.73
N VAL A 776 32.15 -44.47 -4.05
CA VAL A 776 32.06 -43.54 -2.92
C VAL A 776 32.78 -44.12 -1.71
N ASN A 777 33.75 -43.39 -1.17
CA ASN A 777 34.54 -43.80 0.00
C ASN A 777 33.71 -43.65 1.29
N LEU A 778 32.80 -44.60 1.52
CA LEU A 778 31.91 -44.62 2.70
C LEU A 778 32.68 -44.65 4.02
N ASP A 779 33.81 -45.37 4.09
CA ASP A 779 34.64 -45.45 5.31
C ASP A 779 35.37 -44.13 5.61
N GLY A 780 35.81 -43.42 4.58
CA GLY A 780 36.38 -42.07 4.70
C GLY A 780 35.33 -41.09 5.21
N ALA A 781 34.13 -41.10 4.60
CA ALA A 781 33.00 -40.27 4.99
C ALA A 781 32.56 -40.55 6.43
N ARG A 782 32.46 -41.82 6.84
CA ARG A 782 32.12 -42.22 8.21
C ARG A 782 33.12 -41.69 9.23
N ARG A 783 34.42 -41.87 8.99
CA ARG A 783 35.47 -41.39 9.91
C ARG A 783 35.42 -39.88 10.08
N MET A 784 35.22 -39.15 8.99
CA MET A 784 35.05 -37.70 9.01
C MET A 784 33.81 -37.29 9.81
N ALA A 785 32.65 -37.86 9.48
CA ALA A 785 31.39 -37.58 10.17
C ALA A 785 31.51 -37.82 11.69
N LEU A 786 32.00 -38.98 12.11
CA LEU A 786 32.15 -39.32 13.53
C LEU A 786 33.10 -38.35 14.27
N LYS A 787 34.24 -38.01 13.67
CA LYS A 787 35.18 -37.04 14.27
C LYS A 787 34.51 -35.69 14.56
N HIS A 788 33.68 -35.20 13.63
CA HIS A 788 33.04 -33.89 13.76
C HIS A 788 31.80 -33.93 14.66
N ILE A 789 31.06 -35.05 14.70
CA ILE A 789 30.02 -35.28 15.71
C ILE A 789 30.64 -35.25 17.12
N GLU A 790 31.77 -35.92 17.32
CA GLU A 790 32.48 -35.94 18.61
C GLU A 790 32.90 -34.52 19.01
N ALA A 791 33.53 -33.78 18.11
CA ALA A 791 33.91 -32.39 18.36
C ALA A 791 32.70 -31.51 18.71
N PHE A 792 31.56 -31.67 18.01
CA PHE A 792 30.32 -30.96 18.30
C PHE A 792 29.80 -31.24 19.70
N VAL A 793 29.66 -32.52 20.09
CA VAL A 793 29.17 -32.90 21.43
C VAL A 793 30.10 -32.34 22.52
N LEU A 794 31.41 -32.36 22.28
CA LEU A 794 32.40 -31.79 23.22
C LEU A 794 32.26 -30.28 23.39
N THR A 795 31.71 -29.54 22.41
CA THR A 795 31.46 -28.10 22.59
C THR A 795 30.41 -27.77 23.66
N PHE A 796 29.57 -28.75 24.03
CA PHE A 796 28.59 -28.64 25.13
C PHE A 796 29.06 -29.32 26.42
N THR A 797 30.32 -29.76 26.45
CA THR A 797 30.91 -30.48 27.58
C THR A 797 31.80 -29.52 28.36
N ASP A 798 31.28 -28.99 29.47
CA ASP A 798 32.08 -28.19 30.40
C ASP A 798 32.82 -29.12 31.39
N PRO A 799 34.18 -29.13 31.41
CA PRO A 799 34.93 -30.07 32.23
C PRO A 799 34.61 -30.01 33.72
N GLN A 800 34.36 -28.82 34.26
CA GLN A 800 34.10 -28.63 35.70
C GLN A 800 32.69 -29.13 36.07
N ALA A 801 31.67 -28.77 35.29
CA ALA A 801 30.30 -29.21 35.50
C ALA A 801 30.17 -30.73 35.31
N PHE A 802 30.84 -31.30 34.30
CA PHE A 802 30.82 -32.74 34.05
C PHE A 802 31.58 -33.52 35.13
N ALA A 803 32.73 -33.04 35.62
CA ALA A 803 33.40 -33.66 36.77
C ALA A 803 32.52 -33.66 38.03
N THR A 804 31.83 -32.55 38.30
CA THR A 804 30.92 -32.43 39.45
C THR A 804 29.71 -33.36 39.32
N ALA A 805 29.13 -33.45 38.12
CA ALA A 805 28.03 -34.36 37.80
C ALA A 805 28.45 -35.84 37.86
N ALA A 806 29.68 -36.15 37.43
CA ALA A 806 30.24 -37.50 37.49
C ALA A 806 30.43 -37.99 38.93
N ALA A 807 30.94 -37.11 39.81
CA ALA A 807 31.29 -37.45 41.19
C ALA A 807 30.06 -37.58 42.12
N SER A 808 29.08 -36.68 42.00
CA SER A 808 27.96 -36.61 42.94
C SER A 808 26.64 -37.14 42.39
N SER A 809 26.44 -37.10 41.06
CA SER A 809 25.13 -37.28 40.40
C SER A 809 23.99 -36.47 41.03
N ALA A 810 24.31 -35.40 41.78
CA ALA A 810 23.33 -34.62 42.51
C ALA A 810 22.42 -33.86 41.54
N PRO A 811 21.12 -33.66 41.84
CA PRO A 811 20.18 -32.97 40.97
C PRO A 811 20.66 -31.58 40.53
N ALA A 812 21.32 -30.83 41.42
CA ALA A 812 21.88 -29.51 41.13
C ALA A 812 23.03 -29.57 40.10
N ALA A 813 23.92 -30.57 40.19
CA ALA A 813 25.03 -30.73 39.25
C ALA A 813 24.54 -31.13 37.85
N LEU A 814 23.53 -32.00 37.76
CA LEU A 814 22.90 -32.37 36.49
C LEU A 814 22.12 -31.19 35.87
N ALA A 815 21.47 -30.36 36.69
CA ALA A 815 20.79 -29.16 36.21
C ALA A 815 21.79 -28.14 35.62
N GLN A 816 22.96 -27.95 36.26
CA GLN A 816 24.01 -27.07 35.73
C GLN A 816 24.52 -27.53 34.36
N VAL A 817 24.68 -28.84 34.16
CA VAL A 817 25.03 -29.41 32.85
C VAL A 817 23.91 -29.19 31.84
N THR A 818 22.65 -29.40 32.23
CA THR A 818 21.48 -29.22 31.35
C THR A 818 21.40 -27.79 30.83
N GLU A 819 21.57 -26.79 31.71
CA GLU A 819 21.50 -25.37 31.35
C GLU A 819 22.60 -24.97 30.36
N ARG A 820 23.83 -25.44 30.57
CA ARG A 820 24.97 -25.15 29.67
C ARG A 820 24.88 -25.89 28.34
N ALA A 821 24.28 -27.08 28.35
CA ALA A 821 24.12 -27.92 27.18
C ALA A 821 22.91 -27.54 26.32
N ARG A 822 22.01 -26.68 26.82
CA ARG A 822 20.70 -26.41 26.22
C ARG A 822 20.84 -25.69 24.88
N ILE A 823 20.12 -26.20 23.89
CA ILE A 823 19.79 -25.51 22.64
C ILE A 823 18.31 -25.14 22.76
N GLN A 824 18.02 -23.85 22.83
CA GLN A 824 16.69 -23.37 23.19
C GLN A 824 15.65 -23.74 22.11
N GLU A 825 16.07 -23.61 20.86
CA GLU A 825 15.30 -23.84 19.64
C GLU A 825 14.94 -25.32 19.45
N ALA A 826 15.78 -26.24 19.93
CA ALA A 826 15.55 -27.68 19.83
C ALA A 826 14.28 -28.14 20.56
N GLY A 827 13.80 -27.37 21.55
CA GLY A 827 12.54 -27.64 22.24
C GLY A 827 11.28 -27.42 21.38
N HIS A 828 11.42 -26.74 20.22
CA HIS A 828 10.33 -26.51 19.26
C HIS A 828 10.22 -27.62 18.21
N LEU A 829 11.25 -28.47 18.06
CA LEU A 829 11.17 -29.61 17.16
C LEU A 829 10.19 -30.64 17.70
N ARG A 830 9.39 -31.24 16.81
CA ARG A 830 8.48 -32.34 17.16
C ARG A 830 8.94 -33.60 16.46
N CYS A 831 9.44 -34.56 17.23
CA CYS A 831 9.85 -35.87 16.72
C CYS A 831 8.67 -36.86 16.72
N SER A 832 8.67 -37.75 15.73
CA SER A 832 7.86 -38.95 15.66
C SER A 832 8.40 -40.05 16.60
N GLY A 833 7.55 -41.06 16.85
CA GLY A 833 7.98 -42.24 17.62
C GLY A 833 9.12 -43.02 16.96
N ALA A 834 9.19 -43.00 15.62
CA ALA A 834 10.23 -43.68 14.86
C ALA A 834 11.60 -42.99 15.04
N GLU A 835 11.64 -41.66 15.04
CA GLU A 835 12.85 -40.87 15.29
C GLU A 835 13.36 -41.04 16.71
N ILE A 836 12.48 -40.89 17.70
CA ILE A 836 12.81 -41.16 19.11
C ILE A 836 13.30 -42.60 19.27
N GLY A 837 12.61 -43.57 18.67
CA GLY A 837 13.01 -44.98 18.68
C GLY A 837 14.39 -45.22 18.05
N ARG A 838 14.74 -44.47 17.00
CA ARG A 838 16.06 -44.55 16.35
C ARG A 838 17.17 -44.05 17.25
N PHE A 839 16.99 -42.91 17.93
CA PHE A 839 17.96 -42.44 18.94
C PHE A 839 18.10 -43.43 20.10
N VAL A 840 16.99 -44.01 20.58
CA VAL A 840 17.01 -45.03 21.62
C VAL A 840 17.77 -46.29 21.17
N ALA A 841 17.62 -46.70 19.91
CA ALA A 841 18.41 -47.79 19.34
C ALA A 841 19.90 -47.43 19.23
N MET A 842 20.21 -46.19 18.84
CA MET A 842 21.58 -45.68 18.70
C MET A 842 22.35 -45.67 20.02
N LEU A 843 21.69 -45.56 21.17
CA LEU A 843 22.32 -45.74 22.49
C LEU A 843 22.96 -47.13 22.69
N ARG A 844 22.57 -48.13 21.87
CA ARG A 844 23.16 -49.48 21.87
C ARG A 844 24.22 -49.68 20.78
N ASN A 845 24.45 -48.69 19.92
CA ASN A 845 25.40 -48.77 18.80
C ASN A 845 26.84 -49.03 19.32
N PRO A 846 27.71 -49.78 18.62
CA PRO A 846 29.09 -50.00 19.07
C PRO A 846 29.92 -48.70 19.16
N SER A 847 29.62 -47.68 18.35
CA SER A 847 30.32 -46.38 18.37
C SER A 847 29.98 -45.57 19.61
N SER A 848 30.99 -45.26 20.43
CA SER A 848 30.86 -44.38 21.60
C SER A 848 30.36 -42.98 21.24
N ILE A 849 30.80 -42.46 20.09
CA ILE A 849 30.44 -41.13 19.57
C ILE A 849 28.94 -41.07 19.29
N LEU A 850 28.38 -42.08 18.62
CA LEU A 850 26.95 -42.13 18.31
C LEU A 850 26.10 -42.30 19.58
N LYS A 851 26.58 -43.03 20.60
CA LYS A 851 25.90 -43.09 21.91
C LYS A 851 25.83 -41.71 22.57
N ALA A 852 26.94 -40.97 22.56
CA ALA A 852 27.00 -39.64 23.16
C ALA A 852 26.09 -38.66 22.41
N CYS A 853 26.10 -38.67 21.08
CA CYS A 853 25.22 -37.87 20.23
C CYS A 853 23.74 -38.19 20.47
N ALA A 854 23.36 -39.47 20.50
CA ALA A 854 21.99 -39.89 20.77
C ALA A 854 21.51 -39.49 22.17
N ALA A 855 22.36 -39.64 23.19
CA ALA A 855 22.03 -39.21 24.55
C ALA A 855 21.88 -37.68 24.64
N PHE A 856 22.72 -36.92 23.92
CA PHE A 856 22.63 -35.47 23.82
C PHE A 856 21.34 -35.02 23.11
N ALA A 857 20.97 -35.65 21.99
CA ALA A 857 19.74 -35.35 21.27
C ALA A 857 18.49 -35.58 22.14
N LEU A 858 18.41 -36.74 22.80
CA LEU A 858 17.31 -37.06 23.71
C LEU A 858 17.28 -36.12 24.92
N LEU A 859 18.42 -35.60 25.37
CA LEU A 859 18.47 -34.54 26.38
C LEU A 859 17.76 -33.29 25.86
N GLN A 860 18.11 -32.79 24.67
CA GLN A 860 17.49 -31.58 24.12
C GLN A 860 15.96 -31.72 24.02
N PHE A 861 15.48 -32.88 23.56
CA PHE A 861 14.05 -33.16 23.41
C PHE A 861 13.27 -33.33 24.72
N THR A 862 13.96 -33.48 25.86
CA THR A 862 13.34 -33.69 27.19
C THR A 862 13.61 -32.57 28.18
N VAL A 863 14.31 -31.50 27.79
CA VAL A 863 14.57 -30.41 28.73
C VAL A 863 13.24 -29.83 29.22
N PRO A 864 13.02 -29.73 30.55
CA PRO A 864 11.82 -29.10 31.09
C PRO A 864 11.60 -27.69 30.54
N GLY A 865 10.34 -27.37 30.21
CA GLY A 865 9.96 -26.11 29.56
C GLY A 865 10.11 -26.08 28.04
N GLY A 866 10.52 -27.18 27.38
CA GLY A 866 10.41 -27.32 25.93
C GLY A 866 8.95 -27.56 25.48
N ARG A 867 8.53 -26.95 24.35
CA ARG A 867 7.14 -27.00 23.83
C ARG A 867 6.63 -28.43 23.67
N HIS A 868 7.46 -29.35 23.17
CA HIS A 868 7.07 -30.74 22.93
C HIS A 868 7.72 -31.75 23.90
N ALA A 869 8.31 -31.28 25.01
CA ALA A 869 9.06 -32.15 25.92
C ALA A 869 8.23 -33.30 26.50
N LEU A 870 6.97 -33.02 26.87
CA LEU A 870 6.05 -34.01 27.44
C LEU A 870 5.59 -35.06 26.40
N HIS A 871 5.40 -34.64 25.14
CA HIS A 871 5.14 -35.54 24.01
C HIS A 871 6.33 -36.48 23.78
N HIS A 872 7.56 -35.96 23.72
CA HIS A 872 8.75 -36.79 23.57
C HIS A 872 8.97 -37.73 24.75
N ALA A 873 8.74 -37.27 25.99
CA ALA A 873 8.84 -38.12 27.17
C ALA A 873 7.91 -39.34 27.10
N SER A 874 6.67 -39.13 26.63
CA SER A 874 5.70 -40.22 26.38
C SER A 874 6.19 -41.18 25.30
N LEU A 875 6.68 -40.66 24.17
CA LEU A 875 7.27 -41.49 23.09
C LEU A 875 8.46 -42.31 23.60
N MET A 876 9.36 -41.73 24.39
CA MET A 876 10.48 -42.45 25.00
C MET A 876 10.04 -43.55 25.97
N GLN A 877 8.99 -43.31 26.75
CA GLN A 877 8.42 -44.33 27.62
C GLN A 877 7.87 -45.50 26.81
N SER A 878 7.13 -45.20 25.74
CA SER A 878 6.59 -46.22 24.81
C SER A 878 7.69 -47.02 24.10
N ALA A 879 8.82 -46.37 23.76
CA ALA A 879 9.98 -47.01 23.15
C ALA A 879 10.84 -47.82 24.15
N GLY A 880 10.49 -47.85 25.44
CA GLY A 880 11.26 -48.54 26.47
C GLY A 880 12.63 -47.89 26.74
N ALA A 881 12.75 -46.57 26.50
CA ALA A 881 14.00 -45.83 26.57
C ALA A 881 14.66 -45.89 27.95
N ALA A 882 13.87 -45.89 29.03
CA ALA A 882 14.39 -45.88 30.41
C ALA A 882 15.35 -47.04 30.71
N ARG A 883 15.08 -48.25 30.20
CA ARG A 883 15.99 -49.40 30.37
C ARG A 883 17.31 -49.18 29.65
N VAL A 884 17.25 -48.62 28.44
CA VAL A 884 18.42 -48.39 27.59
C VAL A 884 19.27 -47.25 28.14
N LEU A 885 18.64 -46.17 28.59
CA LEU A 885 19.29 -45.03 29.23
C LEU A 885 19.97 -45.44 30.54
N ARG A 886 19.35 -46.28 31.39
CA ARG A 886 20.00 -46.81 32.60
C ARG A 886 21.23 -47.64 32.26
N ALA A 887 21.14 -48.49 31.23
CA ALA A 887 22.29 -49.27 30.75
C ALA A 887 23.41 -48.35 30.21
N ALA A 888 23.06 -47.31 29.44
CA ALA A 888 24.02 -46.33 28.94
C ALA A 888 24.68 -45.53 30.08
N ALA A 889 23.92 -45.12 31.10
CA ALA A 889 24.40 -44.40 32.28
C ALA A 889 25.34 -45.20 33.19
N ALA A 890 25.20 -46.54 33.19
CA ALA A 890 25.98 -47.47 34.01
C ALA A 890 27.11 -48.19 33.26
N ALA A 891 27.13 -48.14 31.91
CA ALA A 891 28.11 -48.85 31.11
C ALA A 891 29.54 -48.37 31.40
N ALA A 892 30.41 -49.26 31.86
CA ALA A 892 31.81 -48.93 32.18
C ALA A 892 32.55 -48.35 30.95
N THR A 893 32.28 -48.89 29.77
CA THR A 893 32.92 -48.56 28.48
C THR A 893 32.27 -47.41 27.71
N ALA A 894 31.17 -46.83 28.20
CA ALA A 894 30.56 -45.66 27.56
C ALA A 894 31.39 -44.39 27.86
N PRO A 895 31.40 -43.39 26.95
CA PRO A 895 32.05 -42.11 27.19
C PRO A 895 31.33 -41.35 28.31
N LEU A 896 32.05 -40.44 28.99
CA LEU A 896 31.54 -39.73 30.17
C LEU A 896 30.28 -38.90 29.83
N GLU A 897 30.29 -38.30 28.65
CA GLU A 897 29.23 -37.47 28.08
C GLU A 897 27.94 -38.27 27.95
N ALA A 898 28.01 -39.44 27.31
CA ALA A 898 26.85 -40.33 27.15
C ALA A 898 26.26 -40.74 28.50
N LYS A 899 27.10 -40.99 29.53
CA LYS A 899 26.63 -41.37 30.86
C LYS A 899 25.88 -40.21 31.53
N ILE A 900 26.45 -39.01 31.50
CA ILE A 900 25.87 -37.84 32.16
C ILE A 900 24.59 -37.41 31.45
N PHE A 901 24.60 -37.31 30.12
CA PHE A 901 23.39 -37.00 29.36
C PHE A 901 22.29 -38.03 29.61
N ALA A 902 22.59 -39.33 29.60
CA ALA A 902 21.58 -40.36 29.90
C ALA A 902 20.97 -40.23 31.31
N ARG A 903 21.76 -39.83 32.32
CA ARG A 903 21.24 -39.53 33.67
C ARG A 903 20.31 -38.31 33.67
N ILE A 904 20.65 -37.28 32.90
CA ILE A 904 19.80 -36.09 32.74
C ILE A 904 18.47 -36.48 32.07
N VAL A 905 18.51 -37.24 30.97
CA VAL A 905 17.28 -37.69 30.29
C VAL A 905 16.40 -38.51 31.24
N LEU A 906 16.97 -39.43 32.03
CA LEU A 906 16.21 -40.19 33.02
C LEU A 906 15.52 -39.29 34.05
N ARG A 907 16.25 -38.28 34.57
CA ARG A 907 15.68 -37.29 35.48
C ARG A 907 14.56 -36.47 34.83
N ASN A 908 14.73 -36.06 33.58
CA ASN A 908 13.71 -35.32 32.84
C ASN A 908 12.44 -36.19 32.64
N LEU A 909 12.60 -37.47 32.32
CA LEU A 909 11.47 -38.41 32.22
C LEU A 909 10.75 -38.58 33.57
N GLU A 910 11.48 -38.65 34.68
CA GLU A 910 10.88 -38.69 36.03
C GLU A 910 10.13 -37.39 36.35
N TYR A 911 10.72 -36.23 36.02
CA TYR A 911 10.07 -34.93 36.18
C TYR A 911 8.73 -34.87 35.43
N HIS A 912 8.71 -35.21 34.14
CA HIS A 912 7.48 -35.19 33.34
C HIS A 912 6.47 -36.26 33.76
N HIS A 913 6.92 -37.39 34.32
CA HIS A 913 6.02 -38.39 34.89
C HIS A 913 5.29 -37.88 36.14
N ILE A 914 6.01 -37.16 37.02
CA ILE A 914 5.42 -36.52 38.20
C ILE A 914 4.49 -35.37 37.79
N GLU A 915 4.91 -34.55 36.82
CA GLU A 915 4.10 -33.45 36.26
C GLU A 915 2.79 -33.96 35.64
N SER A 916 2.85 -35.02 34.83
CA SER A 916 1.66 -35.66 34.24
C SER A 916 0.76 -36.29 35.30
N SER A 917 1.33 -36.90 36.34
CA SER A 917 0.58 -37.50 37.45
C SER A 917 -0.12 -36.45 38.32
N ASN A 918 0.54 -35.32 38.58
CA ASN A 918 -0.03 -34.19 39.30
C ASN A 918 -1.14 -33.50 38.49
N MET A 919 -0.99 -33.34 37.17
CA MET A 919 -2.07 -32.83 36.31
C MET A 919 -3.29 -33.74 36.31
N LYS A 920 -3.10 -35.06 36.29
CA LYS A 920 -4.20 -36.04 36.40
C LYS A 920 -4.89 -36.02 37.76
N ALA A 921 -4.17 -35.71 38.84
CA ALA A 921 -4.74 -35.59 40.19
C ALA A 921 -5.50 -34.27 40.44
N VAL A 922 -5.32 -33.26 39.60
CA VAL A 922 -6.05 -31.97 39.65
C VAL A 922 -7.32 -31.99 38.78
N LEU A 923 -7.42 -32.95 37.85
CA LEU A 923 -8.57 -33.15 36.94
C LEU A 923 -9.55 -34.25 37.41
N VAL A 924 -9.28 -34.88 38.56
CA VAL A 924 -10.15 -35.81 39.29
C VAL A 924 -10.54 -35.15 40.59
#